data_AF-A0A5B0QF74-F1
#
_entry.id   AF-A0A5B0QF74-F1
#
_cell.length_a   1.000
_cell.length_b   1.000
_cell.length_c   1.000
_cell.angle_alpha   90.00
_cell.angle_beta   90.00
_cell.angle_gamma   90.00
#
_symmetry.space_group_name_H-M   'P 1'
#
loop_
_entity.id
_entity.type
_entity.pdbx_description
1 polymer ?
#
loop_
_entity_poly.entity_id
_entity_poly.type
_entity_poly.pdbx_seq_one_letter_code
_entity_poly.pdbx_strand_id
1 'polypeptide(L)'
;MVLHVSEMGTKGYGAFDASIGQPVWVMSTVLCFLADLPMHAEITNTPNPGQSLNPCRVCTLSCKKKSLKTSRDYVQRFLGMDDLGQELPNVLRSWASTRAETERLFSVATSVNMTQFKKQSLVSGIKDAINIRLLTDAKTSERVNETMEQLQSTDSHRLYNAFLRLHGFDGVLDTPVEVLHVVLLGIVKYLARDFVKPLSETVKLELIARMRSFNCNALNIDSLKPNYLIRHILSIVGRDFKVVLQCAPFVFFDYMNEEKRKIWSALCQLTPLIFQTTIVDMADYQIQLKLKIDIFLYHLISSTAQWVNKPKIHMLRHLPDAILRFGPASLCSTEKFESYNGVLRKASVHSNKLAPGRDIALTFNSLACLKFWLSGRYLLDNLTGLLTRASSQVWQAFDENLNLQESLGYSATNTYQPAPDAYPSCHAGHYRCKSPINPPASLVDLAGEAPVRQRGGLLLRQNEDVRVGFFVVVGEVDSIWEVDWGFATTFHLDVVGFDVDGYDDHYDMTRIARTAYIHLVNATDVEGGINVQHNCHSGGCALDQTGPTFRERILTNDKSDELRHCDNDHFIVNGASLHNPGLHQRMSLPVGVPITPTNWRDAITLGLEVWGHPDDAGLDSEDSDDETDPVEMDLDIDQDDEM
;
A
#
# COMPACT_ATOMS: atom_id res chain seq x y z
N MET A 1 -15.76 -18.85 17.43
CA MET A 1 -15.65 -18.19 16.11
C MET A 1 -15.30 -19.19 15.01
N VAL A 2 -14.09 -19.77 14.96
CA VAL A 2 -13.65 -20.69 13.89
C VAL A 2 -14.66 -21.81 13.60
N LEU A 3 -15.18 -22.49 14.62
CA LEU A 3 -16.20 -23.52 14.45
C LEU A 3 -17.46 -23.01 13.73
N HIS A 4 -17.98 -21.83 14.12
CA HIS A 4 -19.14 -21.23 13.48
C HIS A 4 -18.82 -20.84 12.03
N VAL A 5 -17.64 -20.29 11.76
CA VAL A 5 -17.23 -19.92 10.39
C VAL A 5 -17.12 -21.16 9.50
N SER A 6 -16.48 -22.22 10.00
CA SER A 6 -16.43 -23.51 9.31
C SER A 6 -17.82 -24.10 9.06
N GLU A 7 -18.74 -24.00 10.02
CA GLU A 7 -20.11 -24.47 9.87
C GLU A 7 -20.89 -23.65 8.83
N MET A 8 -20.74 -22.32 8.84
CA MET A 8 -21.32 -21.44 7.82
C MET A 8 -20.79 -21.76 6.42
N GLY A 9 -19.54 -22.18 6.28
CA GLY A 9 -18.95 -22.53 4.99
C GLY A 9 -19.24 -23.95 4.50
N THR A 10 -19.52 -24.88 5.40
CA THR A 10 -19.70 -26.30 5.04
C THR A 10 -21.16 -26.75 5.06
N LYS A 11 -21.93 -26.30 6.05
CA LYS A 11 -23.36 -26.62 6.18
C LYS A 11 -24.23 -25.47 5.72
N GLY A 12 -23.77 -24.24 5.91
CA GLY A 12 -24.60 -23.04 5.76
C GLY A 12 -25.57 -22.86 6.92
N TYR A 13 -26.41 -21.84 6.81
CA TYR A 13 -27.44 -21.54 7.80
C TYR A 13 -28.66 -20.91 7.12
N GLY A 14 -29.83 -21.12 7.71
CA GLY A 14 -31.04 -20.42 7.30
C GLY A 14 -30.96 -18.95 7.69
N ALA A 15 -31.15 -18.07 6.71
CA ALA A 15 -31.36 -16.65 6.93
C ALA A 15 -32.68 -16.22 6.26
N PHE A 16 -33.13 -15.00 6.53
CA PHE A 16 -34.26 -14.42 5.82
C PHE A 16 -33.77 -13.28 4.93
N ASP A 17 -33.99 -13.38 3.63
CA ASP A 17 -33.68 -12.31 2.70
C ASP A 17 -34.89 -11.37 2.60
N ALA A 18 -34.76 -10.21 3.24
CA ALA A 18 -35.79 -9.19 3.26
C ALA A 18 -36.05 -8.55 1.89
N SER A 19 -35.13 -8.62 0.93
CA SER A 19 -35.31 -8.04 -0.40
C SER A 19 -36.28 -8.86 -1.26
N ILE A 20 -36.28 -10.19 -1.08
CA ILE A 20 -37.18 -11.11 -1.77
C ILE A 20 -38.31 -11.65 -0.87
N GLY A 21 -38.27 -11.35 0.42
CA GLY A 21 -39.31 -11.74 1.38
C GLY A 21 -39.37 -13.24 1.65
N GLN A 22 -38.25 -13.96 1.56
CA GLN A 22 -38.21 -15.42 1.67
C GLN A 22 -37.05 -15.91 2.56
N PRO A 23 -37.19 -17.06 3.22
CA PRO A 23 -36.06 -17.77 3.80
C PRO A 23 -35.06 -18.18 2.71
N VAL A 24 -33.78 -17.92 2.95
CA VAL A 24 -32.67 -18.31 2.07
C VAL A 24 -31.68 -19.17 2.84
N TRP A 25 -30.96 -20.03 2.11
CA TRP A 25 -29.85 -20.78 2.67
C TRP A 25 -28.55 -20.05 2.35
N VAL A 26 -27.84 -19.59 3.38
CA VAL A 26 -26.61 -18.80 3.23
C VAL A 26 -25.40 -19.67 3.54
N MET A 27 -24.41 -19.61 2.66
CA MET A 27 -23.08 -20.18 2.90
C MET A 27 -22.06 -19.05 2.89
N SER A 28 -21.05 -19.12 3.77
CA SER A 28 -20.00 -18.11 3.88
C SER A 28 -18.64 -18.79 3.92
N THR A 29 -17.72 -18.37 3.07
CA THR A 29 -16.35 -18.90 3.03
C THR A 29 -15.35 -17.79 3.39
N VAL A 30 -14.23 -18.17 3.97
CA VAL A 30 -13.13 -17.24 4.22
C VAL A 30 -12.35 -17.09 2.92
N LEU A 31 -12.31 -15.87 2.38
CA LEU A 31 -11.55 -15.57 1.17
C LEU A 31 -10.05 -15.47 1.46
N CYS A 32 -9.69 -14.67 2.46
CA CYS A 32 -8.32 -14.50 2.94
C CYS A 32 -8.33 -13.89 4.35
N PHE A 33 -7.17 -13.89 4.99
CA PHE A 33 -6.93 -13.13 6.21
C PHE A 33 -6.11 -11.88 5.88
N LEU A 34 -6.65 -10.69 6.16
CA LEU A 34 -5.93 -9.43 5.96
C LEU A 34 -5.31 -8.98 7.28
N ALA A 35 -3.99 -8.84 7.30
CA ALA A 35 -3.22 -8.55 8.50
C ALA A 35 -1.88 -7.88 8.18
N ASP A 36 -1.33 -7.21 9.18
CA ASP A 36 0.10 -6.87 9.18
C ASP A 36 0.97 -8.15 9.23
N LEU A 37 2.29 -7.99 9.21
CA LEU A 37 3.20 -9.13 9.21
C LEU A 37 3.19 -9.91 10.53
N PRO A 38 3.21 -9.27 11.73
CA PRO A 38 3.12 -9.99 13.00
C PRO A 38 1.85 -10.83 13.15
N MET A 39 0.67 -10.27 12.84
CA MET A 39 -0.58 -11.01 12.95
C MET A 39 -0.68 -12.13 11.90
N HIS A 40 -0.16 -11.93 10.68
CA HIS A 40 0.00 -13.04 9.74
C HIS A 40 0.91 -14.15 10.28
N ALA A 41 2.02 -13.80 10.94
CA ALA A 41 2.93 -14.77 11.53
C ALA A 41 2.23 -15.61 12.61
N GLU A 42 1.46 -14.97 13.49
CA GLU A 42 0.65 -15.66 14.51
C GLU A 42 -0.38 -16.60 13.89
N ILE A 43 -1.13 -16.14 12.89
CA ILE A 43 -2.20 -16.92 12.24
C ILE A 43 -1.66 -18.13 11.48
N THR A 44 -0.48 -17.99 10.89
CA THR A 44 0.13 -19.03 10.06
C THR A 44 1.09 -19.92 10.84
N ASN A 45 1.21 -19.72 12.15
CA ASN A 45 2.21 -20.36 13.00
C ASN A 45 3.64 -20.22 12.44
N THR A 46 3.97 -19.07 11.84
CA THR A 46 5.32 -18.79 11.31
C THR A 46 6.04 -17.76 12.19
N PRO A 47 7.38 -17.73 12.21
CA PRO A 47 8.12 -16.67 12.89
C PRO A 47 7.87 -15.30 12.26
N ASN A 48 7.91 -14.24 13.07
CA ASN A 48 8.00 -12.88 12.53
C ASN A 48 9.25 -12.79 11.63
N PRO A 49 9.12 -12.39 10.35
CA PRO A 49 10.17 -12.49 9.35
C PRO A 49 11.56 -11.99 9.77
N GLY A 50 11.63 -10.85 10.49
CA GLY A 50 12.84 -10.09 10.88
C GLY A 50 14.20 -10.81 10.78
N GLN A 51 14.81 -11.15 11.92
CA GLN A 51 16.09 -11.88 11.97
C GLN A 51 15.90 -13.41 11.98
N SER A 52 14.75 -13.90 11.50
CA SER A 52 14.42 -15.33 11.49
C SER A 52 15.31 -16.11 10.52
N LEU A 53 15.61 -17.37 10.89
CA LEU A 53 16.19 -18.37 9.98
C LEU A 53 15.20 -18.86 8.92
N ASN A 54 13.90 -18.67 9.18
CA ASN A 54 12.78 -18.98 8.30
C ASN A 54 12.00 -17.68 8.06
N PRO A 55 12.51 -16.78 7.20
CA PRO A 55 11.97 -15.42 7.08
C PRO A 55 10.70 -15.33 6.21
N CYS A 56 10.39 -16.35 5.42
CA CYS A 56 9.21 -16.34 4.55
C CYS A 56 8.11 -17.27 5.06
N ARG A 57 6.89 -16.73 5.18
CA ARG A 57 5.68 -17.50 5.52
C ARG A 57 5.07 -18.27 4.33
N VAL A 58 5.42 -17.89 3.10
CA VAL A 58 4.81 -18.45 1.88
C VAL A 58 5.62 -19.63 1.33
N CYS A 59 6.95 -19.53 1.33
CA CYS A 59 7.83 -20.55 0.77
C CYS A 59 8.85 -21.09 1.79
N THR A 60 9.63 -22.09 1.36
CA THR A 60 10.64 -22.77 2.17
C THR A 60 11.98 -22.04 2.25
N LEU A 61 12.05 -20.74 1.91
CA LEU A 61 13.25 -19.94 2.09
C LEU A 61 13.70 -20.00 3.56
N SER A 62 14.92 -20.51 3.77
CA SER A 62 15.50 -20.68 5.10
C SER A 62 17.02 -20.84 5.05
N CYS A 63 17.67 -20.63 6.19
CA CYS A 63 19.09 -20.92 6.39
C CYS A 63 19.32 -21.62 7.74
N LYS A 64 20.39 -22.42 7.87
CA LYS A 64 20.69 -23.16 9.11
C LYS A 64 21.25 -22.28 10.23
N LYS A 65 21.97 -21.22 9.86
CA LYS A 65 22.60 -20.25 10.76
C LYS A 65 22.48 -18.87 10.15
N LYS A 66 22.49 -17.83 10.98
CA LYS A 66 22.43 -16.43 10.51
C LYS A 66 23.62 -16.07 9.62
N SER A 67 24.81 -16.58 9.94
CA SER A 67 26.02 -16.38 9.12
C SER A 67 25.82 -16.86 7.68
N LEU A 68 25.07 -17.94 7.45
CA LEU A 68 24.82 -18.46 6.11
C LEU A 68 23.90 -17.58 5.25
N LYS A 69 23.33 -16.49 5.77
CA LYS A 69 22.59 -15.53 4.94
C LYS A 69 23.50 -14.77 3.96
N THR A 70 24.81 -14.77 4.20
CA THR A 70 25.81 -14.22 3.29
C THR A 70 26.23 -15.21 2.19
N SER A 71 25.77 -16.47 2.26
CA SER A 71 26.10 -17.47 1.24
C SER A 71 25.42 -17.16 -0.08
N ARG A 72 26.07 -17.56 -1.18
CA ARG A 72 25.55 -17.44 -2.54
C ARG A 72 24.23 -18.20 -2.69
N ASP A 73 24.16 -19.43 -2.17
CA ASP A 73 22.92 -20.25 -2.17
C ASP A 73 21.75 -19.48 -1.53
N TYR A 74 21.97 -18.87 -0.37
CA TYR A 74 20.89 -18.13 0.29
C TYR A 74 20.46 -16.90 -0.51
N VAL A 75 21.39 -16.14 -1.09
CA VAL A 75 21.07 -14.96 -1.92
C VAL A 75 20.30 -15.38 -3.17
N GLN A 76 20.73 -16.45 -3.85
CA GLN A 76 20.04 -17.02 -5.02
C GLN A 76 18.61 -17.45 -4.66
N ARG A 77 18.44 -18.23 -3.58
CA ARG A 77 17.13 -18.66 -3.11
C ARG A 77 16.29 -17.48 -2.65
N PHE A 78 16.86 -16.46 -2.02
CA PHE A 78 16.14 -15.23 -1.68
C PHE A 78 15.60 -14.53 -2.92
N LEU A 79 16.33 -14.58 -4.04
CA LEU A 79 15.91 -14.01 -5.32
C LEU A 79 15.07 -14.97 -6.17
N GLY A 80 14.94 -16.24 -5.79
CA GLY A 80 14.29 -17.26 -6.62
C GLY A 80 15.06 -17.54 -7.91
N MET A 81 16.38 -17.65 -7.79
CA MET A 81 17.30 -17.90 -8.91
C MET A 81 18.12 -19.17 -8.66
N ASP A 82 18.59 -19.82 -9.73
CA ASP A 82 19.55 -20.93 -9.68
C ASP A 82 21.01 -20.47 -9.88
N ASP A 83 21.93 -21.43 -10.01
CA ASP A 83 23.36 -21.20 -10.25
C ASP A 83 23.69 -20.55 -11.60
N LEU A 84 22.79 -20.69 -12.56
CA LEU A 84 22.92 -20.10 -13.88
C LEU A 84 22.26 -18.71 -13.97
N GLY A 85 21.54 -18.30 -12.92
CA GLY A 85 20.74 -17.08 -12.87
C GLY A 85 19.36 -17.23 -13.50
N GLN A 86 18.90 -18.47 -13.74
CA GLN A 86 17.54 -18.75 -14.22
C GLN A 86 16.56 -18.73 -13.06
N GLU A 87 15.31 -18.37 -13.35
CA GLU A 87 14.23 -18.34 -12.37
C GLU A 87 13.99 -19.76 -11.81
N LEU A 88 14.20 -19.90 -10.50
CA LEU A 88 13.92 -21.11 -9.73
C LEU A 88 13.23 -20.72 -8.42
N PRO A 89 11.90 -20.60 -8.41
CA PRO A 89 11.15 -20.23 -7.21
C PRO A 89 11.33 -21.28 -6.11
N ASN A 90 11.39 -20.83 -4.85
CA ASN A 90 11.36 -21.76 -3.72
C ASN A 90 10.03 -22.51 -3.69
N VAL A 91 10.08 -23.76 -3.24
CA VAL A 91 8.88 -24.57 -2.99
C VAL A 91 8.00 -23.85 -1.97
N LEU A 92 6.69 -23.82 -2.24
CA LEU A 92 5.71 -23.29 -1.29
C LEU A 92 5.68 -24.14 -0.02
N ARG A 93 5.42 -23.50 1.12
CA ARG A 93 5.06 -24.24 2.34
C ARG A 93 3.74 -24.98 2.09
N SER A 94 3.48 -26.01 2.88
CA SER A 94 2.20 -26.71 2.87
C SER A 94 1.46 -26.43 4.17
N TRP A 95 0.22 -25.94 4.07
CA TRP A 95 -0.61 -25.73 5.25
C TRP A 95 -0.87 -27.04 6.01
N ALA A 96 -1.04 -28.16 5.29
CA ALA A 96 -1.16 -29.47 5.90
C ALA A 96 0.10 -29.85 6.72
N SER A 97 1.30 -29.59 6.18
CA SER A 97 2.56 -29.82 6.90
C SER A 97 2.71 -28.89 8.10
N THR A 98 2.31 -27.62 8.00
CA THR A 98 2.30 -26.68 9.13
C THR A 98 1.44 -27.20 10.29
N ARG A 99 0.26 -27.77 10.00
CA ARG A 99 -0.61 -28.38 11.03
C ARG A 99 0.06 -29.58 11.69
N ALA A 100 0.52 -30.53 10.89
CA ALA A 100 1.17 -31.74 11.39
C ALA A 100 2.42 -31.42 12.23
N GLU A 101 3.23 -30.47 11.77
CA GLU A 101 4.43 -30.03 12.49
C GLU A 101 4.10 -29.30 13.80
N THR A 102 3.02 -28.51 13.82
CA THR A 102 2.55 -27.85 15.06
C THR A 102 2.19 -28.89 16.13
N GLU A 103 1.42 -29.91 15.77
CA GLU A 103 1.03 -31.01 16.69
C GLU A 103 2.25 -31.83 17.15
N ARG A 104 3.17 -32.11 16.22
CA ARG A 104 4.41 -32.83 16.50
C ARG A 104 5.29 -32.06 17.48
N LEU A 105 5.46 -30.75 17.29
CA LEU A 105 6.26 -29.90 18.17
C LEU A 105 5.67 -29.83 19.58
N PHE A 106 4.34 -29.68 19.71
CA PHE A 106 3.69 -29.74 21.02
C PHE A 106 3.98 -31.07 21.74
N SER A 107 3.86 -32.19 21.02
CA SER A 107 4.18 -33.52 21.55
C SER A 107 5.63 -33.63 22.01
N VAL A 108 6.59 -33.05 21.27
CA VAL A 108 8.00 -33.00 21.68
C VAL A 108 8.18 -32.18 22.97
N ALA A 109 7.48 -31.05 23.10
CA ALA A 109 7.56 -30.22 24.30
C ALA A 109 7.05 -30.95 25.55
N THR A 110 5.94 -31.69 25.42
CA THR A 110 5.29 -32.40 26.54
C THR A 110 5.96 -33.74 26.87
N SER A 111 6.45 -34.47 25.86
CA SER A 111 6.97 -35.84 26.04
C SER A 111 8.49 -35.94 26.10
N VAL A 112 9.22 -34.93 25.63
CA VAL A 112 10.69 -34.94 25.61
C VAL A 112 11.24 -33.82 26.49
N ASN A 113 11.17 -32.57 26.03
CA ASN A 113 11.48 -31.35 26.79
C ASN A 113 11.37 -30.10 25.91
N MET A 114 11.35 -28.94 26.57
CA MET A 114 11.32 -27.63 25.93
C MET A 114 12.55 -27.32 25.07
N THR A 115 13.73 -27.86 25.40
CA THR A 115 14.97 -27.59 24.66
C THR A 115 14.91 -28.20 23.26
N GLN A 116 14.42 -29.44 23.14
CA GLN A 116 14.21 -30.09 21.85
C GLN A 116 13.10 -29.40 21.04
N PHE A 117 12.02 -28.96 21.71
CA PHE A 117 11.00 -28.13 21.07
C PHE A 117 11.61 -26.87 20.44
N LYS A 118 12.38 -26.08 21.22
CA LYS A 118 13.01 -24.85 20.75
C LYS A 118 13.92 -25.12 19.53
N LYS A 119 14.75 -26.17 19.59
CA LYS A 119 15.67 -26.55 18.51
C LYS A 119 14.91 -26.94 17.23
N GLN A 120 13.85 -27.74 17.35
CA GLN A 120 13.11 -28.23 16.18
C GLN A 120 12.19 -27.16 15.59
N SER A 121 11.54 -26.34 16.42
CA SER A 121 10.75 -25.17 16.01
C SER A 121 11.60 -24.18 15.19
N LEU A 122 12.85 -23.97 15.60
CA LEU A 122 13.81 -23.13 14.88
C LEU A 122 14.11 -23.68 13.47
N VAL A 123 14.28 -25.01 13.34
CA VAL A 123 14.57 -25.68 12.06
C VAL A 123 13.37 -25.65 11.13
N SER A 124 12.18 -26.04 11.60
CA SER A 124 10.96 -26.07 10.76
C SER A 124 10.40 -24.68 10.48
N GLY A 125 10.76 -23.69 11.31
CA GLY A 125 10.20 -22.35 11.21
C GLY A 125 8.72 -22.35 11.53
N ILE A 126 8.30 -23.15 12.51
CA ILE A 126 6.91 -23.22 13.00
C ILE A 126 6.87 -22.78 14.46
N LYS A 127 6.04 -21.78 14.76
CA LYS A 127 5.83 -21.20 16.08
C LYS A 127 4.35 -20.92 16.30
N ASP A 128 3.70 -21.74 17.11
CA ASP A 128 2.33 -21.49 17.59
C ASP A 128 2.38 -20.71 18.90
N ALA A 129 1.93 -19.45 18.87
CA ALA A 129 1.96 -18.55 20.03
C ALA A 129 1.11 -19.07 21.20
N ILE A 130 -0.01 -19.75 20.92
CA ILE A 130 -0.90 -20.31 21.95
C ILE A 130 -0.18 -21.45 22.66
N ASN A 131 0.37 -22.40 21.89
CA ASN A 131 1.15 -23.51 22.44
C ASN A 131 2.32 -23.02 23.29
N ILE A 132 3.12 -22.07 22.76
CA ILE A 132 4.30 -21.55 23.45
C ILE A 132 3.91 -20.91 24.78
N ARG A 133 2.84 -20.10 24.80
CA ARG A 133 2.36 -19.47 26.02
C ARG A 133 1.88 -20.49 27.03
N LEU A 134 1.01 -21.42 26.62
CA LEU A 134 0.50 -22.49 27.49
C LEU A 134 1.64 -23.31 28.10
N LEU A 135 2.58 -23.77 27.28
CA LEU A 135 3.73 -24.56 27.72
C LEU A 135 4.69 -23.78 28.63
N THR A 136 4.75 -22.46 28.50
CA THR A 136 5.58 -21.60 29.36
C THR A 136 4.90 -21.38 30.70
N ASP A 137 3.62 -21.00 30.69
CA ASP A 137 2.82 -20.74 31.88
C ASP A 137 2.61 -22.01 32.72
N ALA A 138 2.50 -23.18 32.10
CA ALA A 138 2.36 -24.46 32.79
C ALA A 138 3.58 -24.82 33.68
N LYS A 139 4.76 -24.26 33.41
CA LYS A 139 5.95 -24.49 34.25
C LYS A 139 5.89 -23.77 35.59
N THR A 140 5.17 -22.66 35.65
CA THR A 140 5.09 -21.80 36.84
C THR A 140 3.72 -21.83 37.50
N SER A 141 2.70 -22.36 36.81
CA SER A 141 1.33 -22.45 37.30
C SER A 141 0.78 -23.88 37.18
N GLU A 142 0.64 -24.55 38.33
CA GLU A 142 0.02 -25.88 38.43
C GLU A 142 -1.40 -25.89 37.86
N ARG A 143 -2.18 -24.84 38.11
CA ARG A 143 -3.52 -24.66 37.52
C ARG A 143 -3.51 -24.69 35.99
N VAL A 144 -2.52 -24.05 35.35
CA VAL A 144 -2.40 -24.06 33.89
C VAL A 144 -2.00 -25.46 33.41
N ASN A 145 -1.07 -26.13 34.10
CA ASN A 145 -0.67 -27.49 33.78
C ASN A 145 -1.87 -28.47 33.85
N GLU A 146 -2.64 -28.45 34.95
CA GLU A 146 -3.86 -29.26 35.08
C GLU A 146 -4.89 -28.95 33.98
N THR A 147 -5.06 -27.68 33.64
CA THR A 147 -5.97 -27.26 32.55
C THR A 147 -5.49 -27.81 31.21
N MET A 148 -4.18 -27.81 30.95
CA MET A 148 -3.62 -28.39 29.73
C MET A 148 -3.83 -29.90 29.65
N GLU A 149 -3.60 -30.63 30.73
CA GLU A 149 -3.82 -32.09 30.79
C GLU A 149 -5.31 -32.45 30.59
N GLN A 150 -6.21 -31.66 31.20
CA GLN A 150 -7.65 -31.79 30.97
C GLN A 150 -8.02 -31.50 29.52
N LEU A 151 -7.51 -30.43 28.92
CA LEU A 151 -7.77 -30.12 27.52
C LEU A 151 -7.20 -31.21 26.60
N GLN A 152 -6.02 -31.74 26.87
CA GLN A 152 -5.42 -32.80 26.07
C GLN A 152 -6.29 -34.07 26.03
N SER A 153 -6.98 -34.39 27.13
CA SER A 153 -7.87 -35.55 27.21
C SER A 153 -9.30 -35.28 26.70
N THR A 154 -9.80 -34.05 26.82
CA THR A 154 -11.21 -33.71 26.52
C THR A 154 -11.41 -33.01 25.18
N ASP A 155 -10.55 -32.05 24.83
CA ASP A 155 -10.62 -31.22 23.62
C ASP A 155 -9.24 -30.69 23.25
N SER A 156 -8.39 -31.60 22.76
CA SER A 156 -6.97 -31.31 22.49
C SER A 156 -6.77 -30.17 21.50
N HIS A 157 -7.77 -29.90 20.66
CA HIS A 157 -7.73 -28.84 19.67
C HIS A 157 -7.68 -27.43 20.27
N ARG A 158 -8.11 -27.25 21.53
CA ARG A 158 -8.03 -25.96 22.23
C ARG A 158 -6.62 -25.59 22.70
N LEU A 159 -5.68 -26.51 22.58
CA LEU A 159 -4.27 -26.26 22.88
C LEU A 159 -3.58 -25.48 21.75
N TYR A 160 -4.10 -25.58 20.53
CA TYR A 160 -3.48 -25.07 19.32
C TYR A 160 -4.12 -23.79 18.80
N ASN A 161 -3.41 -23.10 17.91
CA ASN A 161 -4.00 -22.09 17.04
C ASN A 161 -5.25 -22.62 16.31
N ALA A 162 -6.40 -22.00 16.59
CA ALA A 162 -7.69 -22.40 16.06
C ALA A 162 -7.77 -22.31 14.52
N PHE A 163 -7.01 -21.43 13.88
CA PHE A 163 -7.01 -21.25 12.41
C PHE A 163 -6.51 -22.50 11.66
N LEU A 164 -5.74 -23.38 12.30
CA LEU A 164 -5.34 -24.67 11.72
C LEU A 164 -6.54 -25.56 11.34
N ARG A 165 -7.69 -25.35 12.01
CA ARG A 165 -8.94 -26.11 11.78
C ARG A 165 -10.00 -25.34 11.03
N LEU A 166 -9.68 -24.13 10.56
CA LEU A 166 -10.61 -23.35 9.77
C LEU A 166 -10.79 -24.02 8.40
N HIS A 167 -11.99 -24.49 8.11
CA HIS A 167 -12.29 -25.15 6.84
C HIS A 167 -12.29 -24.12 5.70
N GLY A 168 -11.67 -24.49 4.58
CA GLY A 168 -11.56 -23.62 3.41
C GLY A 168 -10.47 -22.54 3.51
N PHE A 169 -9.65 -22.56 4.58
CA PHE A 169 -8.51 -21.65 4.74
C PHE A 169 -7.18 -22.39 4.61
N ASP A 170 -6.28 -21.82 3.80
CA ASP A 170 -4.89 -22.22 3.64
C ASP A 170 -3.99 -21.07 4.09
N GLY A 171 -3.30 -21.21 5.23
CA GLY A 171 -2.45 -20.13 5.76
C GLY A 171 -1.30 -19.71 4.85
N VAL A 172 -0.92 -20.53 3.86
CA VAL A 172 0.12 -20.20 2.88
C VAL A 172 -0.47 -19.38 1.73
N LEU A 173 -1.62 -19.79 1.20
CA LEU A 173 -2.23 -19.19 0.01
C LEU A 173 -3.23 -18.07 0.31
N ASP A 174 -3.83 -18.06 1.50
CA ASP A 174 -4.90 -17.16 1.93
C ASP A 174 -4.42 -16.02 2.84
N THR A 175 -3.12 -15.74 2.82
CA THR A 175 -2.48 -14.62 3.52
C THR A 175 -1.77 -13.68 2.54
N PRO A 176 -2.50 -12.79 1.84
CA PRO A 176 -1.97 -11.98 0.75
C PRO A 176 -0.77 -11.13 1.16
N VAL A 177 0.02 -10.72 0.16
CA VAL A 177 1.12 -9.77 0.36
C VAL A 177 0.53 -8.41 0.73
N GLU A 178 0.65 -8.04 1.99
CA GLU A 178 0.13 -6.77 2.52
C GLU A 178 1.10 -5.63 2.14
N VAL A 179 0.69 -4.83 1.15
CA VAL A 179 1.57 -3.84 0.49
C VAL A 179 1.88 -2.61 1.35
N LEU A 180 1.09 -2.29 2.36
CA LEU A 180 1.42 -1.19 3.28
C LEU A 180 2.68 -1.52 4.07
N HIS A 181 2.76 -2.68 4.70
CA HIS A 181 3.88 -3.10 5.52
C HIS A 181 5.05 -3.61 4.72
N VAL A 182 4.79 -4.30 3.60
CA VAL A 182 5.84 -4.86 2.74
C VAL A 182 6.51 -3.79 1.91
N VAL A 183 5.73 -2.95 1.22
CA VAL A 183 6.25 -1.98 0.26
C VAL A 183 6.49 -0.63 0.95
N LEU A 184 5.46 0.02 1.51
CA LEU A 184 5.60 1.39 2.04
C LEU A 184 6.43 1.43 3.34
N LEU A 185 5.97 0.76 4.40
CA LEU A 185 6.66 0.68 5.70
C LEU A 185 7.79 -0.36 5.70
N GLY A 186 8.06 -0.97 4.55
CA GLY A 186 9.17 -1.89 4.33
C GLY A 186 10.17 -1.29 3.35
N ILE A 187 10.07 -1.70 2.09
CA ILE A 187 11.03 -1.37 1.02
C ILE A 187 11.27 0.15 0.90
N VAL A 188 10.20 0.95 0.79
CA VAL A 188 10.30 2.41 0.61
C VAL A 188 10.89 3.05 1.86
N LYS A 189 10.41 2.69 3.06
CA LYS A 189 10.98 3.15 4.33
C LYS A 189 12.46 2.82 4.44
N TYR A 190 12.89 1.62 4.05
CA TYR A 190 14.29 1.22 4.11
C TYR A 190 15.17 2.07 3.18
N LEU A 191 14.75 2.26 1.93
CA LEU A 191 15.51 3.05 0.95
C LEU A 191 15.51 4.54 1.29
N ALA A 192 14.37 5.10 1.73
CA ALA A 192 14.27 6.49 2.16
C ALA A 192 15.18 6.75 3.37
N ARG A 193 15.19 5.84 4.34
CA ARG A 193 16.08 5.91 5.50
C ARG A 193 17.54 5.84 5.10
N ASP A 194 17.91 4.87 4.27
CA ASP A 194 19.30 4.68 3.82
C ASP A 194 19.83 5.93 3.09
N PHE A 195 18.98 6.55 2.27
CA PHE A 195 19.34 7.76 1.55
C PHE A 195 19.39 9.02 2.44
N VAL A 196 18.32 9.31 3.20
CA VAL A 196 18.17 10.60 3.90
C VAL A 196 18.95 10.68 5.21
N LYS A 197 19.09 9.57 5.94
CA LYS A 197 19.77 9.54 7.25
C LYS A 197 21.21 10.08 7.21
N PRO A 198 22.08 9.70 6.24
CA PRO A 198 23.46 10.18 6.20
C PRO A 198 23.63 11.60 5.63
N LEU A 199 22.57 12.23 5.12
CA LEU A 199 22.67 13.57 4.54
C LEU A 199 22.94 14.63 5.60
N SER A 200 23.71 15.66 5.24
CA SER A 200 23.91 16.84 6.09
C SER A 200 22.62 17.64 6.25
N GLU A 201 22.53 18.42 7.33
CA GLU A 201 21.35 19.29 7.55
C GLU A 201 21.17 20.31 6.43
N THR A 202 22.26 20.80 5.82
CA THR A 202 22.19 21.70 4.65
C THR A 202 21.49 21.02 3.48
N VAL A 203 21.90 19.81 3.12
CA VAL A 203 21.27 19.07 2.03
C VAL A 203 19.80 18.77 2.35
N LYS A 204 19.46 18.42 3.60
CA LYS A 204 18.06 18.21 4.01
C LYS A 204 17.21 19.47 3.83
N LEU A 205 17.74 20.66 4.09
CA LEU A 205 17.04 21.93 3.83
C LEU A 205 16.81 22.15 2.33
N GLU A 206 17.77 21.79 1.48
CA GLU A 206 17.62 21.86 0.03
C GLU A 206 16.57 20.86 -0.48
N LEU A 207 16.51 19.63 0.06
CA LEU A 207 15.44 18.67 -0.23
C LEU A 207 14.06 19.24 0.14
N ILE A 208 13.96 19.91 1.30
CA ILE A 208 12.73 20.56 1.75
C ILE A 208 12.33 21.66 0.76
N ALA A 209 13.28 22.46 0.27
CA ALA A 209 13.03 23.54 -0.69
C ALA A 209 12.56 22.99 -2.05
N ARG A 210 13.23 21.96 -2.58
CA ARG A 210 12.81 21.26 -3.81
C ARG A 210 11.42 20.66 -3.69
N MET A 211 11.12 20.03 -2.55
CA MET A 211 9.80 19.44 -2.30
C MET A 211 8.72 20.52 -2.15
N ARG A 212 9.02 21.75 -1.71
CA ARG A 212 8.04 22.87 -1.77
C ARG A 212 7.69 23.25 -3.20
N SER A 213 8.66 23.19 -4.11
CA SER A 213 8.49 23.53 -5.53
C SER A 213 7.94 22.39 -6.38
N PHE A 214 7.74 21.20 -5.80
CA PHE A 214 7.17 20.07 -6.50
C PHE A 214 5.70 20.33 -6.87
N ASN A 215 5.36 20.14 -8.15
CA ASN A 215 4.01 20.37 -8.65
C ASN A 215 3.09 19.19 -8.27
N CYS A 216 2.08 19.44 -7.45
CA CYS A 216 1.08 18.41 -7.07
C CYS A 216 -0.13 18.32 -8.00
N ASN A 217 -0.18 19.11 -9.09
CA ASN A 217 -1.29 19.07 -10.03
C ASN A 217 -1.47 17.65 -10.59
N ALA A 218 -2.73 17.21 -10.73
CA ALA A 218 -3.11 15.87 -11.16
C ALA A 218 -2.55 14.70 -10.31
N LEU A 219 -2.10 14.96 -9.07
CA LEU A 219 -1.76 13.93 -8.09
C LEU A 219 -2.81 13.82 -6.99
N ASN A 220 -2.83 12.68 -6.31
CA ASN A 220 -3.65 12.42 -5.14
C ASN A 220 -3.04 12.97 -3.84
N ILE A 221 -2.54 14.23 -3.87
CA ILE A 221 -1.80 14.87 -2.78
C ILE A 221 -2.47 16.21 -2.42
N ASP A 222 -3.25 16.22 -1.33
CA ASP A 222 -3.98 17.42 -0.90
C ASP A 222 -3.06 18.55 -0.41
N SER A 223 -1.98 18.17 0.30
CA SER A 223 -1.06 19.13 0.91
C SER A 223 0.28 18.46 1.18
N LEU A 224 1.35 19.07 0.69
CA LEU A 224 2.71 18.71 1.05
C LEU A 224 3.08 19.33 2.39
N LYS A 225 3.77 18.55 3.22
CA LYS A 225 4.43 19.03 4.45
C LYS A 225 5.94 18.78 4.37
N PRO A 226 6.69 19.48 3.51
CA PRO A 226 8.09 19.14 3.19
C PRO A 226 9.00 19.03 4.42
N ASN A 227 8.90 20.00 5.34
CA ASN A 227 9.64 19.99 6.59
C ASN A 227 9.38 18.72 7.40
N TYR A 228 8.11 18.30 7.50
CA TYR A 228 7.74 17.10 8.25
C TYR A 228 8.26 15.84 7.57
N LEU A 229 8.05 15.72 6.25
CA LEU A 229 8.43 14.54 5.47
C LEU A 229 9.94 14.26 5.51
N ILE A 230 10.79 15.29 5.38
CA ILE A 230 12.25 15.11 5.38
C ILE A 230 12.79 14.94 6.80
N ARG A 231 12.36 15.75 7.77
CA ARG A 231 12.90 15.68 9.15
C ARG A 231 12.46 14.44 9.90
N HIS A 232 11.26 13.93 9.61
CA HIS A 232 10.68 12.78 10.28
C HIS A 232 10.59 11.54 9.38
N ILE A 233 11.34 11.50 8.28
CA ILE A 233 11.33 10.41 7.28
C ILE A 233 11.41 9.00 7.87
N LEU A 234 11.98 8.86 9.07
CA LEU A 234 12.13 7.59 9.79
C LEU A 234 10.83 7.08 10.42
N SER A 235 9.88 7.97 10.71
CA SER A 235 8.67 7.71 11.49
C SER A 235 7.41 8.27 10.82
N ILE A 236 7.44 8.49 9.50
CA ILE A 236 6.25 8.86 8.73
C ILE A 236 5.42 7.61 8.40
N VAL A 237 4.15 7.83 8.03
CA VAL A 237 3.19 6.75 7.76
C VAL A 237 3.13 6.38 6.27
N GLY A 238 2.40 5.31 5.93
CA GLY A 238 2.29 4.83 4.55
C GLY A 238 1.81 5.88 3.54
N ARG A 239 0.85 6.74 3.93
CA ARG A 239 0.38 7.86 3.10
C ARG A 239 1.52 8.82 2.74
N ASP A 240 2.38 9.13 3.69
CA ASP A 240 3.52 10.03 3.47
C ASP A 240 4.57 9.37 2.58
N PHE A 241 4.80 8.05 2.70
CA PHE A 241 5.68 7.33 1.78
C PHE A 241 5.14 7.28 0.34
N LYS A 242 3.81 7.24 0.14
CA LYS A 242 3.21 7.42 -1.20
C LYS A 242 3.53 8.81 -1.79
N VAL A 243 3.60 9.85 -0.96
CA VAL A 243 4.04 11.18 -1.39
C VAL A 243 5.52 11.16 -1.77
N VAL A 244 6.38 10.60 -0.91
CA VAL A 244 7.82 10.50 -1.15
C VAL A 244 8.12 9.74 -2.45
N LEU A 245 7.44 8.62 -2.72
CA LEU A 245 7.59 7.89 -3.98
C LEU A 245 7.35 8.76 -5.22
N GLN A 246 6.26 9.53 -5.20
CA GLN A 246 5.84 10.34 -6.34
C GLN A 246 6.74 11.54 -6.61
N CYS A 247 7.49 12.03 -5.62
CA CYS A 247 8.38 13.19 -5.78
C CYS A 247 9.88 12.87 -5.71
N ALA A 248 10.26 11.67 -5.25
CA ALA A 248 11.66 11.27 -5.05
C ALA A 248 12.56 11.54 -6.28
N PRO A 249 12.16 11.23 -7.53
CA PRO A 249 12.99 11.53 -8.71
C PRO A 249 13.36 13.02 -8.82
N PHE A 250 12.43 13.91 -8.52
CA PHE A 250 12.60 15.36 -8.68
C PHE A 250 13.24 16.04 -7.47
N VAL A 251 13.15 15.41 -6.30
CA VAL A 251 13.67 15.96 -5.05
C VAL A 251 15.03 15.38 -4.69
N PHE A 252 15.25 14.07 -4.90
CA PHE A 252 16.41 13.35 -4.37
C PHE A 252 17.57 13.16 -5.37
N PHE A 253 17.29 13.06 -6.68
CA PHE A 253 18.25 12.50 -7.64
C PHE A 253 19.53 13.31 -7.84
N ASP A 254 19.47 14.64 -7.68
CA ASP A 254 20.65 15.52 -7.71
C ASP A 254 21.63 15.25 -6.57
N TYR A 255 21.22 14.55 -5.51
CA TYR A 255 22.05 14.15 -4.38
C TYR A 255 22.33 12.64 -4.34
N MET A 256 21.91 11.91 -5.37
CA MET A 256 22.18 10.49 -5.54
C MET A 256 23.34 10.26 -6.51
N ASN A 257 24.05 9.15 -6.36
CA ASN A 257 24.91 8.63 -7.41
C ASN A 257 24.06 7.83 -8.42
N GLU A 258 24.67 7.41 -9.54
CA GLU A 258 23.97 6.68 -10.59
C GLU A 258 23.34 5.36 -10.09
N GLU A 259 24.05 4.63 -9.23
CA GLU A 259 23.56 3.39 -8.63
C GLU A 259 22.27 3.60 -7.84
N LYS A 260 22.25 4.58 -6.91
CA LYS A 260 21.04 4.91 -6.14
C LYS A 260 19.91 5.40 -7.04
N ARG A 261 20.21 6.20 -8.06
CA ARG A 261 19.19 6.64 -9.04
C ARG A 261 18.55 5.46 -9.76
N LYS A 262 19.32 4.46 -10.20
CA LYS A 262 18.77 3.25 -10.86
C LYS A 262 17.86 2.45 -9.93
N ILE A 263 18.23 2.28 -8.67
CA ILE A 263 17.39 1.59 -7.67
C ILE A 263 16.08 2.34 -7.45
N TRP A 264 16.15 3.66 -7.23
CA TRP A 264 14.97 4.48 -7.00
C TRP A 264 14.08 4.60 -8.23
N SER A 265 14.65 4.69 -9.43
CA SER A 265 13.91 4.72 -10.70
C SER A 265 13.16 3.40 -10.90
N ALA A 266 13.82 2.27 -10.70
CA ALA A 266 13.17 0.96 -10.76
C ALA A 266 12.03 0.82 -9.74
N LEU A 267 12.22 1.31 -8.51
CA LEU A 267 11.16 1.34 -7.51
C LEU A 267 9.99 2.24 -7.93
N CYS A 268 10.27 3.44 -8.42
CA CYS A 268 9.27 4.41 -8.86
C CYS A 268 8.46 3.91 -10.07
N GLN A 269 9.04 3.07 -10.93
CA GLN A 269 8.33 2.42 -12.04
C GLN A 269 7.54 1.18 -11.58
N LEU A 270 8.00 0.49 -10.53
CA LEU A 270 7.30 -0.67 -9.96
C LEU A 270 6.07 -0.26 -9.14
N THR A 271 6.15 0.80 -8.32
CA THR A 271 5.09 1.15 -7.37
C THR A 271 3.74 1.54 -8.00
N PRO A 272 3.67 2.24 -9.17
CA PRO A 272 2.41 2.48 -9.86
C PRO A 272 1.67 1.18 -10.22
N LEU A 273 2.38 0.13 -10.62
CA LEU A 273 1.77 -1.19 -10.88
C LEU A 273 1.25 -1.83 -9.59
N ILE A 274 1.90 -1.63 -8.46
CA ILE A 274 1.48 -2.20 -7.16
C ILE A 274 0.24 -1.49 -6.62
N PHE A 275 0.16 -0.16 -6.74
CA PHE A 275 -0.88 0.65 -6.11
C PHE A 275 -2.07 1.01 -7.02
N GLN A 276 -2.07 0.59 -8.28
CA GLN A 276 -3.24 0.75 -9.13
C GLN A 276 -4.43 -0.03 -8.59
N THR A 277 -5.63 0.54 -8.73
CA THR A 277 -6.88 -0.03 -8.21
C THR A 277 -7.64 -0.86 -9.23
N THR A 278 -7.20 -0.82 -10.49
CA THR A 278 -7.84 -1.51 -11.62
C THR A 278 -6.77 -2.16 -12.48
N ILE A 279 -7.01 -3.39 -12.92
CA ILE A 279 -6.18 -4.13 -13.87
C ILE A 279 -7.05 -4.42 -15.09
N VAL A 280 -6.68 -3.87 -16.25
CA VAL A 280 -7.45 -4.02 -17.50
C VAL A 280 -7.21 -5.40 -18.12
N ASP A 281 -5.94 -5.79 -18.24
CA ASP A 281 -5.53 -7.11 -18.73
C ASP A 281 -4.59 -7.75 -17.71
N MET A 282 -5.03 -8.86 -17.11
CA MET A 282 -4.24 -9.55 -16.08
C MET A 282 -2.99 -10.22 -16.64
N ALA A 283 -3.02 -10.71 -17.88
CA ALA A 283 -1.87 -11.42 -18.46
C ALA A 283 -0.73 -10.45 -18.77
N ASP A 284 -1.02 -9.33 -19.43
CA ASP A 284 -0.04 -8.27 -19.69
C ASP A 284 0.47 -7.66 -18.38
N TYR A 285 -0.44 -7.38 -17.43
CA TYR A 285 -0.07 -6.86 -16.12
C TYR A 285 0.92 -7.77 -15.38
N GLN A 286 0.72 -9.09 -15.41
CA GLN A 286 1.62 -10.05 -14.77
C GLN A 286 3.02 -10.04 -15.40
N ILE A 287 3.10 -9.90 -16.73
CA ILE A 287 4.38 -9.77 -17.45
C ILE A 287 5.11 -8.50 -17.00
N GLN A 288 4.42 -7.36 -17.01
CA GLN A 288 5.00 -6.07 -16.62
C GLN A 288 5.41 -6.05 -15.15
N LEU A 289 4.57 -6.58 -14.25
CA LEU A 289 4.85 -6.63 -12.82
C LEU A 289 6.09 -7.47 -12.52
N LYS A 290 6.20 -8.68 -13.09
CA LYS A 290 7.37 -9.55 -12.90
C LYS A 290 8.64 -8.89 -13.42
N LEU A 291 8.58 -8.31 -14.62
CA LEU A 291 9.70 -7.58 -15.21
C LEU A 291 10.18 -6.42 -14.32
N LYS A 292 9.27 -5.59 -13.80
CA LYS A 292 9.63 -4.46 -12.94
C LYS A 292 10.13 -4.91 -11.56
N ILE A 293 9.63 -6.03 -11.03
CA ILE A 293 10.18 -6.66 -9.82
C ILE A 293 11.62 -7.13 -10.08
N ASP A 294 11.89 -7.79 -11.21
CA ASP A 294 13.23 -8.26 -11.56
C ASP A 294 14.22 -7.11 -11.71
N ILE A 295 13.86 -6.05 -12.45
CA ILE A 295 14.71 -4.87 -12.62
C ILE A 295 15.03 -4.23 -11.25
N PHE A 296 14.03 -4.08 -10.39
CA PHE A 296 14.24 -3.53 -9.05
C PHE A 296 15.17 -4.40 -8.20
N LEU A 297 14.90 -5.70 -8.11
CA LEU A 297 15.71 -6.64 -7.34
C LEU A 297 17.14 -6.76 -7.89
N TYR A 298 17.31 -6.69 -9.21
CA TYR A 298 18.61 -6.71 -9.88
C TYR A 298 19.47 -5.52 -9.46
N HIS A 299 18.95 -4.29 -9.57
CA HIS A 299 19.70 -3.10 -9.15
C HIS A 299 19.97 -3.09 -7.64
N LEU A 300 19.00 -3.55 -6.85
CA LEU A 300 19.14 -3.59 -5.40
C LEU A 300 20.25 -4.55 -4.97
N ILE A 301 20.29 -5.78 -5.50
CA ILE A 301 21.32 -6.76 -5.15
C ILE A 301 22.68 -6.39 -5.76
N SER A 302 22.70 -5.81 -6.96
CA SER A 302 23.94 -5.33 -7.59
C SER A 302 24.65 -4.26 -6.74
N SER A 303 23.90 -3.41 -6.03
CA SER A 303 24.51 -2.45 -5.09
C SER A 303 25.10 -3.13 -3.86
N THR A 304 24.38 -4.08 -3.28
CA THR A 304 24.90 -4.96 -2.23
C THR A 304 23.95 -6.12 -1.97
N ALA A 305 24.48 -7.32 -1.79
CA ALA A 305 23.68 -8.48 -1.39
C ALA A 305 23.17 -8.38 0.06
N GLN A 306 23.64 -7.40 0.86
CA GLN A 306 23.20 -7.20 2.24
C GLN A 306 21.68 -7.00 2.39
N TRP A 307 21.00 -6.56 1.32
CA TRP A 307 19.55 -6.38 1.28
C TRP A 307 18.75 -7.66 1.57
N VAL A 308 19.34 -8.87 1.43
CA VAL A 308 18.67 -10.13 1.81
C VAL A 308 18.36 -10.23 3.32
N ASN A 309 18.96 -9.36 4.14
CA ASN A 309 18.63 -9.19 5.55
C ASN A 309 17.33 -8.42 5.80
N LYS A 310 16.63 -7.98 4.74
CA LYS A 310 15.31 -7.35 4.80
C LYS A 310 14.26 -8.28 4.16
N PRO A 311 13.71 -9.25 4.92
CA PRO A 311 12.74 -10.25 4.44
C PRO A 311 11.56 -9.72 3.64
N LYS A 312 11.10 -8.49 3.94
CA LYS A 312 10.00 -7.85 3.22
C LYS A 312 10.27 -7.75 1.71
N ILE A 313 11.53 -7.60 1.30
CA ILE A 313 11.91 -7.57 -0.13
C ILE A 313 11.58 -8.90 -0.81
N HIS A 314 11.81 -10.04 -0.15
CA HIS A 314 11.50 -11.36 -0.72
C HIS A 314 10.00 -11.53 -0.99
N MET A 315 9.12 -10.84 -0.26
CA MET A 315 7.68 -10.90 -0.49
C MET A 315 7.27 -10.38 -1.88
N LEU A 316 8.11 -9.58 -2.56
CA LEU A 316 7.88 -9.22 -3.96
C LEU A 316 7.82 -10.45 -4.87
N ARG A 317 8.56 -11.52 -4.57
CA ARG A 317 8.49 -12.77 -5.35
C ARG A 317 7.14 -13.49 -5.26
N HIS A 318 6.36 -13.19 -4.23
CA HIS A 318 5.02 -13.76 -4.02
C HIS A 318 3.88 -12.80 -4.43
N LEU A 319 4.21 -11.53 -4.72
CA LEU A 319 3.22 -10.52 -5.08
C LEU A 319 2.47 -10.81 -6.40
N PRO A 320 3.12 -11.29 -7.48
CA PRO A 320 2.43 -11.67 -8.72
C PRO A 320 1.31 -12.70 -8.49
N ASP A 321 1.61 -13.79 -7.77
CA ASP A 321 0.64 -14.86 -7.47
C ASP A 321 -0.47 -14.37 -6.53
N ALA A 322 -0.13 -13.52 -5.55
CA ALA A 322 -1.13 -12.90 -4.68
C ALA A 322 -2.11 -12.03 -5.48
N ILE A 323 -1.63 -11.23 -6.43
CA ILE A 323 -2.50 -10.39 -7.28
C ILE A 323 -3.32 -11.24 -8.25
N LEU A 324 -2.77 -12.33 -8.77
CA LEU A 324 -3.52 -13.26 -9.61
C LEU A 324 -4.70 -13.89 -8.84
N ARG A 325 -4.51 -14.16 -7.54
CA ARG A 325 -5.52 -14.76 -6.67
C ARG A 325 -6.56 -13.77 -6.16
N PHE A 326 -6.14 -12.56 -5.76
CA PHE A 326 -6.99 -11.61 -5.04
C PHE A 326 -7.36 -10.34 -5.82
N GLY A 327 -6.81 -10.15 -7.02
CA GLY A 327 -6.93 -8.92 -7.79
C GLY A 327 -5.92 -7.86 -7.34
N PRO A 328 -6.15 -6.57 -7.67
CA PRO A 328 -5.22 -5.49 -7.37
C PRO A 328 -4.78 -5.46 -5.91
N ALA A 329 -3.48 -5.28 -5.65
CA ALA A 329 -2.94 -5.38 -4.29
C ALA A 329 -3.53 -4.37 -3.30
N SER A 330 -4.08 -3.26 -3.81
CA SER A 330 -4.84 -2.29 -3.01
C SER A 330 -6.05 -2.89 -2.29
N LEU A 331 -6.62 -3.99 -2.79
CA LEU A 331 -7.74 -4.70 -2.15
C LEU A 331 -7.32 -5.42 -0.86
N CYS A 332 -6.04 -5.78 -0.74
CA CYS A 332 -5.48 -6.48 0.41
C CYS A 332 -4.71 -5.58 1.37
N SER A 333 -4.72 -4.25 1.16
CA SER A 333 -4.01 -3.32 2.03
C SER A 333 -4.72 -3.12 3.37
N THR A 334 -3.96 -3.10 4.46
CA THR A 334 -4.50 -2.93 5.82
C THR A 334 -4.72 -1.48 6.24
N GLU A 335 -4.43 -0.49 5.38
CA GLU A 335 -4.56 0.94 5.69
C GLU A 335 -5.95 1.32 6.25
N LYS A 336 -7.02 0.77 5.65
CA LYS A 336 -8.39 0.99 6.14
C LYS A 336 -8.64 0.34 7.51
N PHE A 337 -8.13 -0.87 7.73
CA PHE A 337 -8.27 -1.57 9.01
C PHE A 337 -7.51 -0.83 10.12
N GLU A 338 -6.28 -0.40 9.86
CA GLU A 338 -5.48 0.37 10.83
C GLU A 338 -6.07 1.75 11.12
N SER A 339 -6.67 2.42 10.12
CA SER A 339 -7.38 3.68 10.35
C SER A 339 -8.51 3.53 11.37
N TYR A 340 -9.08 2.32 11.50
CA TYR A 340 -10.11 1.98 12.48
C TYR A 340 -9.58 1.97 13.92
N ASN A 341 -8.28 1.78 14.13
CA ASN A 341 -7.66 1.91 15.45
C ASN A 341 -7.88 3.31 16.04
N GLY A 342 -8.02 4.34 15.19
CA GLY A 342 -8.42 5.67 15.63
C GLY A 342 -9.84 5.72 16.23
N VAL A 343 -10.78 4.96 15.67
CA VAL A 343 -12.16 4.85 16.16
C VAL A 343 -12.20 4.11 17.50
N LEU A 344 -11.47 3.00 17.61
CA LEU A 344 -11.31 2.25 18.87
C LEU A 344 -10.73 3.15 19.99
N ARG A 345 -9.68 3.91 19.67
CA ARG A 345 -9.07 4.87 20.61
C ARG A 345 -10.05 5.95 21.05
N LYS A 346 -10.86 6.51 20.14
CA LYS A 346 -11.89 7.50 20.50
C LYS A 346 -12.93 6.92 21.46
N ALA A 347 -13.44 5.71 21.18
CA ALA A 347 -14.39 5.03 22.07
C ALA A 347 -13.81 4.83 23.48
N SER A 348 -12.52 4.48 23.57
CA SER A 348 -11.81 4.37 24.85
C SER A 348 -11.64 5.73 25.56
N VAL A 349 -11.18 6.77 24.84
CA VAL A 349 -10.94 8.12 25.40
C VAL A 349 -12.20 8.73 26.01
N HIS A 350 -13.35 8.49 25.40
CA HIS A 350 -14.65 8.99 25.85
C HIS A 350 -15.37 8.08 26.86
N SER A 351 -14.74 6.98 27.29
CA SER A 351 -15.25 6.13 28.37
C SER A 351 -14.83 6.65 29.76
N ASN A 352 -15.35 6.04 30.82
CA ASN A 352 -14.87 6.30 32.18
C ASN A 352 -13.48 5.68 32.46
N LYS A 353 -12.96 4.88 31.52
CA LYS A 353 -11.65 4.21 31.54
C LYS A 353 -11.45 3.20 32.68
N LEU A 354 -12.52 2.81 33.38
CA LEU A 354 -12.47 1.78 34.44
C LEU A 354 -12.46 0.37 33.85
N ALA A 355 -13.12 0.17 32.72
CA ALA A 355 -13.12 -1.10 31.99
C ALA A 355 -13.11 -0.87 30.47
N PRO A 356 -12.00 -0.37 29.89
CA PRO A 356 -11.95 0.09 28.51
C PRO A 356 -12.46 -0.94 27.48
N GLY A 357 -12.10 -2.22 27.64
CA GLY A 357 -12.57 -3.27 26.73
C GLY A 357 -14.10 -3.44 26.74
N ARG A 358 -14.73 -3.38 27.93
CA ARG A 358 -16.19 -3.43 28.07
C ARG A 358 -16.84 -2.19 27.47
N ASP A 359 -16.30 -1.02 27.76
CA ASP A 359 -16.87 0.26 27.31
C ASP A 359 -16.79 0.42 25.78
N ILE A 360 -15.67 0.01 25.19
CA ILE A 360 -15.50 -0.11 23.74
C ILE A 360 -16.57 -1.06 23.19
N ALA A 361 -16.67 -2.29 23.71
CA ALA A 361 -17.64 -3.28 23.21
C ALA A 361 -19.09 -2.77 23.29
N LEU A 362 -19.48 -2.11 24.39
CA LEU A 362 -20.81 -1.52 24.54
C LEU A 362 -21.06 -0.37 23.55
N THR A 363 -20.03 0.46 23.30
CA THR A 363 -20.10 1.55 22.31
C THR A 363 -20.35 0.99 20.91
N PHE A 364 -19.56 0.00 20.49
CA PHE A 364 -19.73 -0.62 19.17
C PHE A 364 -21.03 -1.41 19.04
N ASN A 365 -21.47 -2.09 20.10
CA ASN A 365 -22.78 -2.74 20.11
C ASN A 365 -23.91 -1.70 19.93
N SER A 366 -23.84 -0.57 20.62
CA SER A 366 -24.82 0.51 20.48
C SER A 366 -24.84 1.09 19.06
N LEU A 367 -23.65 1.33 18.47
CA LEU A 367 -23.53 1.77 17.09
C LEU A 367 -24.11 0.76 16.09
N ALA A 368 -23.84 -0.54 16.28
CA ALA A 368 -24.38 -1.60 15.44
C ALA A 368 -25.91 -1.68 15.53
N CYS A 369 -26.47 -1.61 16.74
CA CYS A 369 -27.92 -1.56 16.95
C CYS A 369 -28.55 -0.33 16.29
N LEU A 370 -27.95 0.85 16.47
CA LEU A 370 -28.43 2.09 15.83
C LEU A 370 -28.45 1.95 14.31
N LYS A 371 -27.35 1.49 13.70
CA LYS A 371 -27.26 1.26 12.25
C LYS A 371 -28.31 0.27 11.76
N PHE A 372 -28.53 -0.82 12.50
CA PHE A 372 -29.54 -1.81 12.16
C PHE A 372 -30.94 -1.20 12.08
N TRP A 373 -31.35 -0.44 13.09
CA TRP A 373 -32.69 0.16 13.14
C TRP A 373 -32.85 1.33 12.16
N LEU A 374 -31.85 2.21 12.07
CA LEU A 374 -31.89 3.38 11.19
C LEU A 374 -31.85 3.00 9.70
N SER A 375 -31.24 1.86 9.35
CA SER A 375 -31.27 1.34 7.98
C SER A 375 -32.56 0.56 7.64
N GLY A 376 -33.59 0.61 8.50
CA GLY A 376 -34.90 0.02 8.23
C GLY A 376 -34.91 -1.50 8.15
N ARG A 377 -33.94 -2.18 8.78
CA ARG A 377 -33.81 -3.64 8.74
C ARG A 377 -34.96 -4.33 9.46
N TYR A 378 -35.22 -5.57 9.05
CA TYR A 378 -36.24 -6.42 9.65
C TYR A 378 -35.63 -7.33 10.72
N LEU A 379 -36.38 -7.53 11.80
CA LEU A 379 -36.06 -8.44 12.89
C LEU A 379 -37.22 -9.41 13.06
N LEU A 380 -36.92 -10.70 13.12
CA LEU A 380 -37.93 -11.72 13.36
C LEU A 380 -38.35 -11.67 14.83
N ASP A 381 -39.61 -11.34 15.08
CA ASP A 381 -40.19 -11.45 16.40
C ASP A 381 -40.47 -12.93 16.67
N ASN A 382 -39.66 -13.55 17.54
CA ASN A 382 -39.77 -14.96 17.88
C ASN A 382 -41.08 -15.31 18.59
N LEU A 383 -41.81 -14.34 19.17
CA LEU A 383 -43.09 -14.59 19.83
C LEU A 383 -44.24 -14.68 18.82
N THR A 384 -44.23 -13.83 17.81
CA THR A 384 -45.30 -13.76 16.80
C THR A 384 -44.96 -14.53 15.51
N GLY A 385 -43.67 -14.83 15.30
CA GLY A 385 -43.15 -15.37 14.05
C GLY A 385 -43.16 -14.35 12.90
N LEU A 386 -43.49 -13.08 13.16
CA LEU A 386 -43.61 -12.04 12.15
C LEU A 386 -42.33 -11.21 12.07
N LEU A 387 -42.04 -10.70 10.87
CA LEU A 387 -40.98 -9.73 10.68
C LEU A 387 -41.45 -8.36 11.14
N THR A 388 -40.71 -7.80 12.08
CA THR A 388 -40.92 -6.46 12.60
C THR A 388 -39.80 -5.55 12.12
N ARG A 389 -40.06 -4.25 12.04
CA ARG A 389 -39.05 -3.23 11.72
C ARG A 389 -39.36 -1.96 12.49
N ALA A 390 -38.39 -1.06 12.59
CA ALA A 390 -38.64 0.28 13.09
C ALA A 390 -39.71 0.99 12.23
N SER A 391 -40.48 1.91 12.84
CA SER A 391 -41.51 2.65 12.12
C SER A 391 -40.91 3.46 10.98
N SER A 392 -41.74 3.84 10.00
CA SER A 392 -41.29 4.65 8.86
C SER A 392 -40.62 5.96 9.28
N GLN A 393 -41.11 6.58 10.35
CA GLN A 393 -40.54 7.82 10.85
C GLN A 393 -39.08 7.66 11.31
N VAL A 394 -38.68 6.49 11.82
CA VAL A 394 -37.33 6.28 12.36
C VAL A 394 -36.28 6.20 11.26
N TRP A 395 -36.54 5.43 10.20
CA TRP A 395 -35.58 5.32 9.10
C TRP A 395 -35.69 6.51 8.13
N GLN A 396 -36.85 7.16 7.99
CA GLN A 396 -36.96 8.46 7.29
C GLN A 396 -36.10 9.54 7.97
N ALA A 397 -36.05 9.58 9.30
CA ALA A 397 -35.18 10.52 10.01
C ALA A 397 -33.69 10.32 9.68
N PHE A 398 -33.27 9.11 9.30
CA PHE A 398 -31.93 8.83 8.80
C PHE A 398 -31.79 9.21 7.31
N ASP A 399 -32.76 8.83 6.48
CA ASP A 399 -32.73 9.07 5.04
C ASP A 399 -32.73 10.58 4.69
N GLU A 400 -33.50 11.37 5.44
CA GLU A 400 -33.67 12.82 5.23
C GLU A 400 -32.56 13.67 5.90
N ASN A 401 -31.71 13.07 6.75
CA ASN A 401 -30.72 13.81 7.53
C ASN A 401 -29.28 13.41 7.18
N LEU A 402 -28.71 14.13 6.22
CA LEU A 402 -27.32 13.93 5.77
C LEU A 402 -26.31 14.01 6.93
N ASN A 403 -26.48 14.90 7.90
CA ASN A 403 -25.57 15.01 9.05
C ASN A 403 -25.61 13.75 9.93
N LEU A 404 -26.80 13.15 10.11
CA LEU A 404 -26.95 11.89 10.85
C LEU A 404 -26.32 10.73 10.09
N GLN A 405 -26.47 10.68 8.77
CA GLN A 405 -25.79 9.71 7.90
C GLN A 405 -24.28 9.81 8.06
N GLU A 406 -23.72 11.00 7.89
CA GLU A 406 -22.28 11.26 7.98
C GLU A 406 -21.74 10.91 9.37
N SER A 407 -22.49 11.24 10.43
CA SER A 407 -22.13 10.90 11.82
C SER A 407 -22.05 9.39 12.06
N LEU A 408 -22.78 8.59 11.29
CA LEU A 408 -22.77 7.11 11.34
C LEU A 408 -21.81 6.49 10.31
N GLY A 409 -21.10 7.31 9.55
CA GLY A 409 -20.16 6.90 8.51
C GLY A 409 -20.83 6.43 7.22
N TYR A 410 -22.06 6.88 6.96
CA TYR A 410 -22.76 6.67 5.70
C TYR A 410 -22.85 7.98 4.92
N SER A 411 -22.74 7.93 3.61
CA SER A 411 -22.93 9.08 2.74
C SER A 411 -23.71 8.63 1.52
N ALA A 412 -24.99 9.00 1.47
CA ALA A 412 -25.85 8.72 0.32
C ALA A 412 -25.26 9.32 -0.97
N THR A 413 -24.66 10.50 -0.88
CA THR A 413 -24.00 11.18 -2.01
C THR A 413 -22.78 10.42 -2.54
N ASN A 414 -22.04 9.70 -1.69
CA ASN A 414 -20.90 8.88 -2.11
C ASN A 414 -21.29 7.47 -2.60
N THR A 415 -22.51 7.01 -2.29
CA THR A 415 -23.00 5.68 -2.72
C THR A 415 -23.69 5.72 -4.08
N TYR A 416 -24.29 6.86 -4.44
CA TYR A 416 -24.71 7.12 -5.80
C TYR A 416 -23.49 7.47 -6.66
N GLN A 417 -22.98 6.51 -7.42
CA GLN A 417 -22.03 6.81 -8.48
C GLN A 417 -22.82 7.47 -9.63
N PRO A 418 -22.53 8.73 -9.98
CA PRO A 418 -23.12 9.32 -11.18
C PRO A 418 -22.80 8.42 -12.37
N ALA A 419 -23.76 8.24 -13.27
CA ALA A 419 -23.50 7.50 -14.49
C ALA A 419 -22.36 8.18 -15.29
N PRO A 420 -21.57 7.45 -16.09
CA PRO A 420 -20.40 8.02 -16.78
C PRO A 420 -20.72 9.24 -17.65
N ASP A 421 -21.95 9.33 -18.17
CA ASP A 421 -22.51 10.44 -18.95
C ASP A 421 -22.81 11.71 -18.11
N ALA A 422 -22.79 11.61 -16.78
CA ALA A 422 -22.83 12.75 -15.88
C ALA A 422 -21.50 13.51 -15.81
N TYR A 423 -20.45 13.01 -16.47
CA TYR A 423 -19.16 13.67 -16.61
C TYR A 423 -18.89 14.01 -18.09
N PRO A 424 -18.14 15.09 -18.35
CA PRO A 424 -17.53 16.02 -17.40
C PRO A 424 -18.56 16.90 -16.70
N SER A 425 -18.30 17.26 -15.43
CA SER A 425 -19.21 18.09 -14.63
C SER A 425 -18.50 19.29 -14.01
N CYS A 426 -19.25 20.38 -13.80
CA CYS A 426 -18.73 21.61 -13.22
C CYS A 426 -19.70 22.18 -12.17
N HIS A 427 -19.29 22.14 -10.90
CA HIS A 427 -20.00 22.81 -9.83
C HIS A 427 -19.67 24.32 -9.82
N ALA A 428 -20.59 25.14 -10.34
CA ALA A 428 -20.39 26.57 -10.59
C ALA A 428 -19.87 27.38 -9.37
N GLY A 429 -20.22 26.99 -8.14
CA GLY A 429 -19.72 27.62 -6.91
C GLY A 429 -18.27 27.28 -6.58
N HIS A 430 -17.84 26.05 -6.88
CA HIS A 430 -16.50 25.55 -6.59
C HIS A 430 -15.49 25.99 -7.66
N TYR A 431 -15.89 25.97 -8.93
CA TYR A 431 -15.03 26.23 -10.09
C TYR A 431 -15.21 27.62 -10.69
N ARG A 432 -15.41 28.63 -9.85
CA ARG A 432 -15.55 30.01 -10.31
C ARG A 432 -14.21 30.58 -10.78
N CYS A 433 -14.15 31.07 -12.02
CA CYS A 433 -13.00 31.83 -12.49
C CYS A 433 -12.94 33.20 -11.77
N LYS A 434 -11.78 33.53 -11.18
CA LYS A 434 -11.57 34.80 -10.46
C LYS A 434 -11.22 35.96 -11.38
N SER A 435 -10.59 35.68 -12.52
CA SER A 435 -10.10 36.65 -13.48
C SER A 435 -10.53 36.24 -14.89
N PRO A 436 -11.75 36.58 -15.31
CA PRO A 436 -12.27 36.15 -16.60
C PRO A 436 -11.53 36.80 -17.77
N ILE A 437 -11.27 36.03 -18.82
CA ILE A 437 -10.68 36.48 -20.09
C ILE A 437 -11.72 36.41 -21.22
N ASN A 438 -11.36 36.85 -22.43
CA ASN A 438 -12.19 36.66 -23.61
C ASN A 438 -12.08 35.20 -24.12
N PRO A 439 -13.17 34.62 -24.66
CA PRO A 439 -13.12 33.28 -25.25
C PRO A 439 -12.18 33.24 -26.47
N PRO A 440 -11.45 32.14 -26.67
CA PRO A 440 -10.60 31.96 -27.84
C PRO A 440 -11.44 31.95 -29.12
N ALA A 441 -10.86 32.43 -30.23
CA ALA A 441 -11.58 32.59 -31.50
C ALA A 441 -12.20 31.26 -31.99
N SER A 442 -11.46 30.16 -31.87
CA SER A 442 -11.93 28.80 -32.19
C SER A 442 -13.21 28.41 -31.42
N LEU A 443 -13.34 28.84 -30.16
CA LEU A 443 -14.53 28.58 -29.36
C LEU A 443 -15.69 29.49 -29.75
N VAL A 444 -15.42 30.75 -30.08
CA VAL A 444 -16.45 31.68 -30.57
C VAL A 444 -17.02 31.16 -31.90
N ASP A 445 -16.15 30.71 -32.81
CA ASP A 445 -16.55 30.11 -34.08
C ASP A 445 -17.39 28.83 -33.89
N LEU A 446 -17.03 28.01 -32.89
CA LEU A 446 -17.77 26.80 -32.53
C LEU A 446 -19.14 27.12 -31.89
N ALA A 447 -19.17 28.02 -30.91
CA ALA A 447 -20.35 28.32 -30.11
C ALA A 447 -21.38 29.16 -30.87
N GLY A 448 -20.95 29.98 -31.83
CA GLY A 448 -21.83 30.89 -32.55
C GLY A 448 -22.53 31.87 -31.60
N GLU A 449 -23.87 31.78 -31.51
CA GLU A 449 -24.69 32.59 -30.61
C GLU A 449 -24.91 31.94 -29.23
N ALA A 450 -24.42 30.72 -29.01
CA ALA A 450 -24.61 30.00 -27.75
C ALA A 450 -23.88 30.72 -26.59
N PRO A 451 -24.52 30.88 -25.41
CA PRO A 451 -23.88 31.46 -24.24
C PRO A 451 -22.64 30.67 -23.81
N VAL A 452 -21.52 31.39 -23.64
CA VAL A 452 -20.24 30.85 -23.16
C VAL A 452 -19.90 31.42 -21.79
N ARG A 453 -19.38 30.56 -20.90
CA ARG A 453 -18.94 30.93 -19.55
C ARG A 453 -17.58 30.33 -19.24
N GLN A 454 -16.63 31.14 -18.78
CA GLN A 454 -15.34 30.62 -18.33
C GLN A 454 -15.46 29.96 -16.95
N ARG A 455 -14.79 28.81 -16.78
CA ARG A 455 -14.69 28.05 -15.53
C ARG A 455 -13.23 27.97 -15.07
N GLY A 456 -13.02 27.86 -13.77
CA GLY A 456 -11.69 27.70 -13.17
C GLY A 456 -11.22 26.24 -13.08
N GLY A 457 -12.13 25.29 -13.31
CA GLY A 457 -11.88 23.85 -13.28
C GLY A 457 -13.14 23.05 -13.60
N LEU A 458 -12.99 21.74 -13.70
CA LEU A 458 -14.07 20.79 -13.94
C LEU A 458 -13.65 19.38 -13.46
N LEU A 459 -14.63 18.52 -13.19
CA LEU A 459 -14.40 17.09 -12.94
C LEU A 459 -14.51 16.34 -14.27
N LEU A 460 -13.40 15.76 -14.74
CA LEU A 460 -13.39 14.92 -15.94
C LEU A 460 -14.07 13.58 -15.69
N ARG A 461 -13.86 13.03 -14.49
CA ARG A 461 -14.41 11.77 -14.00
C ARG A 461 -14.57 11.85 -12.47
N GLN A 462 -15.06 10.77 -11.87
CA GLN A 462 -15.11 10.65 -10.41
C GLN A 462 -13.69 10.79 -9.82
N ASN A 463 -13.51 11.75 -8.93
CA ASN A 463 -12.24 12.09 -8.27
C ASN A 463 -11.11 12.57 -9.21
N GLU A 464 -11.45 12.97 -10.44
CA GLU A 464 -10.47 13.48 -11.41
C GLU A 464 -10.74 14.96 -11.70
N ASP A 465 -10.09 15.82 -10.92
CA ASP A 465 -10.20 17.27 -11.03
C ASP A 465 -9.17 17.84 -12.01
N VAL A 466 -9.61 18.70 -12.91
CA VAL A 466 -8.74 19.44 -13.84
C VAL A 466 -9.01 20.93 -13.70
N ARG A 467 -7.93 21.71 -13.59
CA ARG A 467 -7.96 23.17 -13.43
C ARG A 467 -7.05 23.83 -14.45
N VAL A 468 -7.17 25.14 -14.58
CA VAL A 468 -6.20 25.95 -15.31
C VAL A 468 -4.78 25.72 -14.74
N GLY A 469 -3.80 25.47 -15.61
CA GLY A 469 -2.42 25.10 -15.28
C GLY A 469 -2.20 23.60 -14.99
N PHE A 470 -3.23 22.76 -15.12
CA PHE A 470 -3.06 21.31 -15.05
C PHE A 470 -2.63 20.77 -16.41
N PHE A 471 -1.87 19.69 -16.41
CA PHE A 471 -1.57 18.95 -17.62
C PHE A 471 -2.59 17.82 -17.81
N VAL A 472 -3.04 17.70 -19.05
CA VAL A 472 -3.78 16.56 -19.58
C VAL A 472 -2.92 15.93 -20.67
N VAL A 473 -3.27 14.73 -21.15
CA VAL A 473 -2.45 13.99 -22.14
C VAL A 473 -2.08 14.83 -23.39
N VAL A 474 -2.93 15.79 -23.75
CA VAL A 474 -2.78 16.66 -24.93
C VAL A 474 -2.05 18.00 -24.67
N GLY A 475 -1.69 18.30 -23.41
CA GLY A 475 -0.94 19.52 -23.06
C GLY A 475 -1.41 20.20 -21.77
N GLU A 476 -0.98 21.45 -21.58
CA GLU A 476 -1.30 22.28 -20.41
C GLU A 476 -2.60 23.06 -20.62
N VAL A 477 -3.52 22.99 -19.67
CA VAL A 477 -4.82 23.68 -19.74
C VAL A 477 -4.64 25.17 -19.47
N ASP A 478 -4.81 26.00 -20.50
CA ASP A 478 -4.74 27.46 -20.40
C ASP A 478 -6.07 28.07 -19.93
N SER A 479 -7.18 27.59 -20.48
CA SER A 479 -8.51 28.04 -20.06
C SER A 479 -9.60 26.96 -20.24
N ILE A 480 -10.67 27.06 -19.44
CA ILE A 480 -11.78 26.11 -19.46
C ILE A 480 -13.09 26.87 -19.69
N TRP A 481 -13.91 26.34 -20.59
CA TRP A 481 -15.13 27.00 -21.06
C TRP A 481 -16.33 26.07 -21.03
N GLU A 482 -17.45 26.59 -20.54
CA GLU A 482 -18.77 25.98 -20.62
C GLU A 482 -19.54 26.63 -21.76
N VAL A 483 -20.10 25.80 -22.63
CA VAL A 483 -21.02 26.23 -23.71
C VAL A 483 -22.40 25.68 -23.40
N ASP A 484 -23.38 26.57 -23.36
CA ASP A 484 -24.78 26.26 -23.11
C ASP A 484 -25.55 26.25 -24.43
N TRP A 485 -25.85 25.06 -24.96
CA TRP A 485 -26.59 24.91 -26.22
C TRP A 485 -28.10 25.00 -26.04
N GLY A 486 -28.60 25.26 -24.82
CA GLY A 486 -30.02 25.27 -24.48
C GLY A 486 -30.66 23.87 -24.34
N PHE A 487 -30.19 22.87 -25.08
CA PHE A 487 -30.58 21.46 -24.93
C PHE A 487 -29.52 20.60 -24.22
N ALA A 488 -28.28 21.06 -24.18
CA ALA A 488 -27.17 20.38 -23.53
C ALA A 488 -26.10 21.41 -23.11
N THR A 489 -25.26 21.01 -22.16
CA THR A 489 -24.07 21.78 -21.76
C THR A 489 -22.84 20.96 -22.08
N THR A 490 -21.86 21.58 -22.72
CA THR A 490 -20.57 20.95 -23.04
C THR A 490 -19.42 21.76 -22.48
N PHE A 491 -18.33 21.10 -22.13
CA PHE A 491 -17.13 21.74 -21.62
C PHE A 491 -15.99 21.61 -22.62
N HIS A 492 -15.24 22.69 -22.81
CA HIS A 492 -14.10 22.75 -23.73
C HIS A 492 -12.89 23.30 -23.00
N LEU A 493 -11.72 22.72 -23.27
CA LEU A 493 -10.44 23.13 -22.73
C LEU A 493 -9.64 23.77 -23.87
N ASP A 494 -9.13 24.97 -23.64
CA ASP A 494 -8.10 25.55 -24.47
C ASP A 494 -6.75 25.10 -23.90
N VAL A 495 -6.00 24.33 -24.69
CA VAL A 495 -4.81 23.60 -24.24
C VAL A 495 -3.60 24.04 -25.06
N VAL A 496 -2.53 24.42 -24.38
CA VAL A 496 -1.22 24.61 -25.01
C VAL A 496 -0.59 23.24 -25.20
N GLY A 497 -0.33 22.87 -26.46
CA GLY A 497 0.14 21.53 -26.82
C GLY A 497 1.57 21.26 -26.37
N PHE A 498 1.83 20.02 -25.97
CA PHE A 498 3.17 19.50 -25.66
C PHE A 498 3.40 18.19 -26.43
N ASP A 499 4.59 18.05 -27.02
CA ASP A 499 5.00 16.84 -27.72
C ASP A 499 6.06 16.08 -26.91
N VAL A 500 6.06 14.76 -27.04
CA VAL A 500 7.15 13.91 -26.53
C VAL A 500 8.43 14.24 -27.31
N ASP A 501 9.44 14.73 -26.61
CA ASP A 501 10.69 15.22 -27.21
C ASP A 501 11.91 14.35 -26.83
N GLY A 502 11.68 13.23 -26.15
CA GLY A 502 12.66 12.18 -25.91
C GLY A 502 12.63 11.58 -24.50
N TYR A 503 13.80 11.11 -24.09
CA TYR A 503 14.04 10.48 -22.80
C TYR A 503 15.08 11.28 -22.01
N ASP A 504 14.90 11.36 -20.69
CA ASP A 504 15.84 11.99 -19.79
C ASP A 504 16.54 10.94 -18.92
N ASP A 505 17.86 10.78 -19.13
CA ASP A 505 18.67 9.79 -18.43
C ASP A 505 18.84 10.09 -16.92
N HIS A 506 18.68 11.36 -16.52
CA HIS A 506 18.79 11.73 -15.11
C HIS A 506 17.57 11.24 -14.33
N TYR A 507 16.37 11.52 -14.85
CA TYR A 507 15.11 11.15 -14.21
C TYR A 507 14.63 9.74 -14.54
N ASP A 508 15.20 9.10 -15.56
CA ASP A 508 14.75 7.81 -16.09
C ASP A 508 13.27 7.88 -16.53
N MET A 509 12.90 8.99 -17.19
CA MET A 509 11.52 9.37 -17.50
C MET A 509 11.41 10.09 -18.85
N THR A 510 10.18 10.18 -19.37
CA THR A 510 9.89 10.82 -20.65
C THR A 510 9.91 12.33 -20.55
N ARG A 511 10.61 12.95 -21.49
CA ARG A 511 10.67 14.40 -21.64
C ARG A 511 9.61 14.85 -22.65
N ILE A 512 9.01 16.00 -22.36
CA ILE A 512 8.04 16.67 -23.22
C ILE A 512 8.46 18.14 -23.39
N ALA A 513 8.19 18.68 -24.56
CA ALA A 513 8.48 20.07 -24.90
C ALA A 513 7.21 20.81 -25.34
N ARG A 514 7.14 22.09 -24.96
CA ARG A 514 6.05 22.98 -25.35
C ARG A 514 6.05 23.18 -26.87
N THR A 515 4.86 23.14 -27.47
CA THR A 515 4.67 23.43 -28.90
C THR A 515 4.09 24.82 -29.10
N ALA A 516 4.09 25.31 -30.35
CA ALA A 516 3.41 26.55 -30.72
C ALA A 516 1.89 26.38 -30.92
N TYR A 517 1.38 25.14 -30.84
CA TYR A 517 -0.01 24.83 -31.13
C TYR A 517 -0.88 24.99 -29.89
N ILE A 518 -2.03 25.63 -30.08
CA ILE A 518 -3.09 25.74 -29.09
C ILE A 518 -4.29 24.99 -29.65
N HIS A 519 -4.82 24.06 -28.88
CA HIS A 519 -5.92 23.20 -29.27
C HIS A 519 -7.15 23.47 -28.40
N LEU A 520 -8.30 23.67 -29.05
CA LEU A 520 -9.59 23.60 -28.38
C LEU A 520 -10.05 22.14 -28.36
N VAL A 521 -10.15 21.56 -27.18
CA VAL A 521 -10.48 20.14 -26.98
C VAL A 521 -11.79 20.02 -26.21
N ASN A 522 -12.69 19.15 -26.66
CA ASN A 522 -13.88 18.83 -25.87
C ASN A 522 -13.45 18.02 -24.64
N ALA A 523 -13.95 18.39 -23.47
CA ALA A 523 -13.64 17.72 -22.21
C ALA A 523 -13.99 16.23 -22.20
N THR A 524 -14.96 15.79 -23.02
CA THR A 524 -15.30 14.35 -23.17
C THR A 524 -14.21 13.55 -23.87
N ASP A 525 -13.36 14.20 -24.66
CA ASP A 525 -12.28 13.57 -25.44
C ASP A 525 -10.96 13.54 -24.65
N VAL A 526 -10.92 14.21 -23.49
CA VAL A 526 -9.74 14.22 -22.62
C VAL A 526 -9.67 12.91 -21.84
N GLU A 527 -8.61 12.14 -22.05
CA GLU A 527 -8.47 10.84 -21.42
C GLU A 527 -8.28 10.92 -19.90
N GLY A 528 -7.50 11.91 -19.45
CA GLY A 528 -7.30 12.23 -18.04
C GLY A 528 -6.17 13.22 -17.77
N GLY A 529 -6.02 13.59 -16.51
CA GLY A 529 -4.93 14.44 -16.01
C GLY A 529 -3.63 13.64 -15.81
N ILE A 530 -2.50 14.29 -16.11
CA ILE A 530 -1.15 13.77 -15.89
C ILE A 530 -0.33 14.75 -15.05
N ASN A 531 0.56 14.22 -14.22
CA ASN A 531 1.51 15.00 -13.48
C ASN A 531 2.80 15.16 -14.29
N VAL A 532 3.24 16.40 -14.41
CA VAL A 532 4.49 16.77 -15.07
C VAL A 532 5.27 17.71 -14.16
N GLN A 533 6.59 17.63 -14.24
CA GLN A 533 7.52 18.46 -13.48
C GLN A 533 8.43 19.21 -14.44
N HIS A 534 8.87 20.41 -14.07
CA HIS A 534 9.89 21.13 -14.83
C HIS A 534 11.20 20.32 -14.85
N ASN A 535 11.90 20.28 -15.99
CA ASN A 535 13.21 19.64 -16.09
C ASN A 535 14.29 20.54 -15.44
N CYS A 536 14.31 20.53 -14.12
CA CYS A 536 15.15 21.41 -13.33
C CYS A 536 16.65 21.09 -13.46
N HIS A 537 16.98 19.81 -13.67
CA HIS A 537 18.35 19.35 -13.87
C HIS A 537 18.94 19.92 -15.16
N SER A 538 18.25 19.75 -16.30
CA SER A 538 18.70 20.32 -17.57
C SER A 538 18.63 21.85 -17.59
N GLY A 539 17.65 22.43 -16.90
CA GLY A 539 17.46 23.88 -16.82
C GLY A 539 18.50 24.60 -15.93
N GLY A 540 19.23 23.88 -15.09
CA GLY A 540 20.14 24.50 -14.11
C GLY A 540 19.41 25.41 -13.11
N CYS A 541 18.19 25.05 -12.74
CA CYS A 541 17.34 25.83 -11.84
C CYS A 541 18.00 25.99 -10.46
N ALA A 542 17.90 27.17 -9.87
CA ALA A 542 18.53 27.51 -8.60
C ALA A 542 17.49 27.73 -7.49
N LEU A 543 17.90 27.47 -6.24
CA LEU A 543 17.12 27.84 -5.07
C LEU A 543 17.17 29.36 -4.85
N ASP A 544 16.02 29.95 -4.57
CA ASP A 544 15.84 31.37 -4.31
C ASP A 544 14.90 31.58 -3.10
N GLN A 545 15.11 32.64 -2.33
CA GLN A 545 14.29 32.98 -1.16
C GLN A 545 13.05 33.75 -1.59
N THR A 546 12.09 33.04 -2.16
CA THR A 546 10.88 33.65 -2.74
C THR A 546 9.60 33.12 -2.12
N GLY A 547 9.63 31.96 -1.48
CA GLY A 547 8.45 31.28 -0.97
C GLY A 547 7.79 32.00 0.22
N PRO A 548 6.46 32.10 0.26
CA PRO A 548 5.75 32.67 1.40
C PRO A 548 5.80 31.73 2.60
N THR A 549 6.12 32.24 3.79
CA THR A 549 6.01 31.44 5.02
C THR A 549 4.83 31.89 5.87
N PHE A 550 4.19 30.93 6.52
CA PHE A 550 3.05 31.18 7.40
C PHE A 550 3.35 30.66 8.81
N ARG A 551 3.06 31.47 9.83
CA ARG A 551 3.02 31.04 11.24
C ARG A 551 1.60 31.25 11.75
N GLU A 552 1.00 30.21 12.32
CA GLU A 552 -0.39 30.25 12.80
C GLU A 552 -1.40 30.71 11.73
N ARG A 553 -1.16 30.33 10.46
CA ARG A 553 -1.94 30.74 9.26
C ARG A 553 -1.82 32.22 8.88
N ILE A 554 -0.91 32.96 9.49
CA ILE A 554 -0.61 34.35 9.17
C ILE A 554 0.64 34.39 8.30
N LEU A 555 0.56 35.08 7.15
CA LEU A 555 1.70 35.32 6.27
C LEU A 555 2.76 36.13 7.03
N THR A 556 4.00 35.65 7.03
CA THR A 556 5.11 36.34 7.69
C THR A 556 6.02 37.03 6.67
N ASN A 557 6.92 37.88 7.17
CA ASN A 557 7.96 38.52 6.35
C ASN A 557 9.13 37.57 6.04
N ASP A 558 9.25 36.44 6.75
CA ASP A 558 10.26 35.44 6.47
C ASP A 558 9.93 34.75 5.14
N LYS A 559 10.93 34.57 4.28
CA LYS A 559 10.77 33.81 3.04
C LYS A 559 11.40 32.43 3.17
N SER A 560 10.80 31.45 2.51
CA SER A 560 11.38 30.11 2.38
C SER A 560 12.12 29.96 1.07
N ASP A 561 13.16 29.12 1.08
CA ASP A 561 13.80 28.67 -0.14
C ASP A 561 12.82 27.85 -0.99
N GLU A 562 12.73 28.19 -2.27
CA GLU A 562 12.00 27.51 -3.34
C GLU A 562 12.86 27.50 -4.60
N LEU A 563 12.67 26.50 -5.44
CA LEU A 563 13.32 26.40 -6.73
C LEU A 563 12.69 27.38 -7.73
N ARG A 564 13.52 28.19 -8.39
CA ARG A 564 13.10 29.11 -9.45
C ARG A 564 13.39 28.48 -10.82
N HIS A 565 12.33 28.16 -11.56
CA HIS A 565 12.46 27.61 -12.92
C HIS A 565 13.07 28.64 -13.88
N CYS A 566 13.98 28.18 -14.75
CA CYS A 566 14.69 29.01 -15.72
C CYS A 566 13.89 29.28 -17.00
N ASP A 567 12.97 28.39 -17.34
CA ASP A 567 12.09 28.41 -18.51
C ASP A 567 10.73 27.79 -18.18
N ASN A 568 9.83 27.78 -19.16
CA ASN A 568 8.55 27.08 -19.10
C ASN A 568 8.34 26.19 -20.34
N ASP A 569 9.43 25.62 -20.86
CA ASP A 569 9.43 24.90 -22.15
C ASP A 569 9.74 23.41 -22.01
N HIS A 570 10.54 23.02 -21.00
CA HIS A 570 11.02 21.65 -20.84
C HIS A 570 10.46 20.97 -19.58
N PHE A 571 9.77 19.85 -19.77
CA PHE A 571 9.13 19.12 -18.66
C PHE A 571 9.38 17.62 -18.76
N ILE A 572 9.16 16.95 -17.63
CA ILE A 572 9.27 15.51 -17.45
C ILE A 572 7.91 14.98 -17.01
N VAL A 573 7.42 13.94 -17.69
CA VAL A 573 6.24 13.19 -17.25
C VAL A 573 6.60 12.39 -16.01
N ASN A 574 5.86 12.58 -14.91
CA ASN A 574 6.13 11.88 -13.66
C ASN A 574 5.71 10.41 -13.73
N GLY A 575 6.62 9.55 -14.16
CA GLY A 575 6.42 8.10 -14.22
C GLY A 575 6.18 7.43 -12.86
N ALA A 576 6.43 8.14 -11.75
CA ALA A 576 6.19 7.65 -10.39
C ALA A 576 4.77 7.91 -9.87
N SER A 577 3.91 8.58 -10.66
CA SER A 577 2.55 8.93 -10.26
C SER A 577 1.74 7.69 -9.87
N LEU A 578 1.09 7.75 -8.71
CA LEU A 578 0.12 6.76 -8.24
C LEU A 578 -1.32 7.15 -8.60
N HIS A 579 -1.51 8.37 -9.14
CA HIS A 579 -2.75 8.81 -9.74
C HIS A 579 -2.71 8.55 -11.25
N ASN A 580 -3.78 7.98 -11.81
CA ASN A 580 -3.82 7.58 -13.23
C ASN A 580 -2.56 6.81 -13.70
N PRO A 581 -2.12 5.75 -13.00
CA PRO A 581 -0.83 5.10 -13.29
C PRO A 581 -0.77 4.53 -14.70
N GLY A 582 -1.87 3.98 -15.23
CA GLY A 582 -1.94 3.48 -16.60
C GLY A 582 -1.72 4.56 -17.67
N LEU A 583 -2.20 5.79 -17.44
CA LEU A 583 -1.96 6.93 -18.33
C LEU A 583 -0.48 7.30 -18.35
N HIS A 584 0.11 7.48 -17.17
CA HIS A 584 1.53 7.82 -17.04
C HIS A 584 2.44 6.73 -17.61
N GLN A 585 2.08 5.45 -17.49
CA GLN A 585 2.82 4.35 -18.09
C GLN A 585 2.78 4.36 -19.62
N ARG A 586 1.62 4.65 -20.23
CA ARG A 586 1.54 4.77 -21.70
C ARG A 586 2.33 5.95 -22.26
N MET A 587 2.53 6.98 -21.44
CA MET A 587 3.37 8.13 -21.78
C MET A 587 4.84 7.92 -21.41
N SER A 588 5.17 6.88 -20.65
CA SER A 588 6.54 6.57 -20.23
C SER A 588 7.27 5.73 -21.28
N LEU A 589 8.42 6.21 -21.73
CA LEU A 589 9.46 5.52 -22.46
C LEU A 589 10.71 5.36 -21.56
N PRO A 590 11.57 4.34 -21.77
CA PRO A 590 11.41 3.14 -22.59
C PRO A 590 10.79 1.95 -21.82
N VAL A 591 10.39 0.92 -22.57
CA VAL A 591 10.02 -0.38 -21.99
C VAL A 591 11.27 -1.02 -21.38
N GLY A 592 11.18 -1.44 -20.12
CA GLY A 592 12.33 -2.04 -19.41
C GLY A 592 12.83 -3.30 -20.12
N VAL A 593 14.14 -3.53 -20.10
CA VAL A 593 14.76 -4.71 -20.71
C VAL A 593 14.78 -5.86 -19.69
N PRO A 594 14.34 -7.08 -20.06
CA PRO A 594 14.46 -8.25 -19.20
C PRO A 594 15.90 -8.51 -18.76
N ILE A 595 16.09 -8.84 -17.49
CA ILE A 595 17.40 -9.19 -16.92
C ILE A 595 17.77 -10.60 -17.37
N THR A 596 18.91 -10.75 -18.04
CA THR A 596 19.37 -12.06 -18.51
C THR A 596 19.90 -12.92 -17.36
N PRO A 597 19.90 -14.26 -17.48
CA PRO A 597 20.49 -15.13 -16.45
C PRO A 597 21.95 -14.81 -16.12
N THR A 598 22.74 -14.44 -17.13
CA THR A 598 24.13 -14.00 -16.93
C THR A 598 24.19 -12.73 -16.09
N ASN A 599 23.33 -11.74 -16.37
CA ASN A 599 23.29 -10.51 -15.57
C ASN A 599 22.90 -10.79 -14.11
N TRP A 600 21.97 -11.71 -13.86
CA TRP A 600 21.65 -12.14 -12.49
C TRP A 600 22.86 -12.73 -11.76
N ARG A 601 23.60 -13.63 -12.41
CA ARG A 601 24.80 -14.25 -11.84
C ARG A 601 25.88 -13.20 -11.51
N ASP A 602 26.10 -12.27 -12.43
CA ASP A 602 27.08 -11.20 -12.26
C ASP A 602 26.66 -10.26 -11.13
N ALA A 603 25.38 -9.88 -11.07
CA ALA A 603 24.83 -9.03 -10.01
C ALA A 603 24.93 -9.66 -8.62
N ILE A 604 24.64 -10.96 -8.49
CA ILE A 604 24.78 -11.68 -7.20
C ILE A 604 26.25 -11.71 -6.78
N THR A 605 27.16 -11.98 -7.72
CA THR A 605 28.60 -12.02 -7.45
C THR A 605 29.11 -10.65 -7.00
N LEU A 606 28.80 -9.59 -7.76
CA LEU A 606 29.16 -8.22 -7.43
C LEU A 606 28.55 -7.79 -6.09
N GLY A 607 27.28 -8.09 -5.86
CA GLY A 607 26.59 -7.74 -4.61
C GLY A 607 27.22 -8.39 -3.38
N LEU A 608 27.68 -9.64 -3.49
CA LEU A 608 28.41 -10.36 -2.45
C LEU A 608 29.82 -9.80 -2.23
N GLU A 609 30.53 -9.47 -3.31
CA GLU A 609 31.84 -8.79 -3.26
C GLU A 609 31.74 -7.45 -2.52
N VAL A 610 30.76 -6.60 -2.86
CA VAL A 610 30.54 -5.30 -2.20
C VAL A 610 30.14 -5.48 -0.74
N TRP A 611 29.40 -6.55 -0.41
CA TRP A 611 29.09 -6.88 0.98
C TRP A 611 30.31 -7.40 1.77
N GLY A 612 31.40 -7.80 1.10
CA GLY A 612 32.60 -8.34 1.73
C GLY A 612 32.58 -9.86 1.94
N HIS A 613 31.75 -10.58 1.19
CA HIS A 613 31.64 -12.05 1.20
C HIS A 613 31.77 -12.65 -0.21
N PRO A 614 32.88 -12.39 -0.94
CA PRO A 614 33.04 -12.80 -2.34
C PRO A 614 33.13 -14.33 -2.51
N ASP A 615 33.81 -14.98 -1.57
CA ASP A 615 33.92 -16.42 -1.46
C ASP A 615 32.83 -16.90 -0.50
N ASP A 616 32.13 -17.97 -0.85
CA ASP A 616 30.96 -18.50 -0.15
C ASP A 616 31.28 -18.67 1.36
N ALA A 617 30.92 -17.65 2.15
CA ALA A 617 31.34 -17.51 3.55
C ALA A 617 30.49 -18.41 4.45
N GLY A 618 30.62 -19.71 4.25
CA GLY A 618 30.06 -20.75 5.09
C GLY A 618 31.09 -21.73 5.64
N LEU A 619 32.37 -21.60 5.24
CA LEU A 619 33.42 -22.59 5.57
C LEU A 619 34.53 -22.07 6.49
N ASP A 620 34.78 -20.76 6.58
CA ASP A 620 36.00 -20.24 7.25
C ASP A 620 35.75 -19.34 8.48
N SER A 621 34.78 -19.66 9.34
CA SER A 621 34.74 -19.09 10.69
C SER A 621 34.37 -20.16 11.72
N GLU A 622 35.35 -20.99 12.07
CA GLU A 622 35.29 -21.81 13.29
C GLU A 622 35.53 -20.98 14.57
N ASP A 623 35.89 -19.70 14.46
CA ASP A 623 36.16 -18.86 15.64
C ASP A 623 35.16 -17.70 15.79
N SER A 624 33.99 -18.02 16.35
CA SER A 624 33.40 -17.19 17.41
C SER A 624 32.41 -18.05 18.19
N ASP A 625 32.88 -18.59 19.31
CA ASP A 625 32.03 -19.08 20.38
C ASP A 625 31.05 -17.97 20.78
N ASP A 626 29.79 -18.13 20.39
CA ASP A 626 28.66 -17.65 21.17
C ASP A 626 27.82 -18.89 21.50
N GLU A 627 28.30 -19.66 22.48
CA GLU A 627 27.39 -20.21 23.48
C GLU A 627 26.62 -19.04 24.11
N THR A 628 25.62 -18.54 23.39
CA THR A 628 24.55 -17.79 24.04
C THR A 628 23.62 -18.82 24.62
N ASP A 629 23.66 -18.93 25.94
CA ASP A 629 22.55 -19.40 26.76
C ASP A 629 21.22 -19.01 26.12
N PRO A 630 20.15 -19.82 26.28
CA PRO A 630 18.86 -19.51 25.70
C PRO A 630 18.41 -18.17 26.26
N VAL A 631 18.65 -17.10 25.50
CA VAL A 631 18.15 -15.77 25.75
C VAL A 631 16.67 -15.97 26.06
N GLU A 632 16.28 -15.63 27.27
CA GLU A 632 14.91 -15.29 27.55
C GLU A 632 14.54 -14.32 26.44
N MET A 633 13.78 -14.80 25.46
CA MET A 633 13.00 -13.91 24.61
C MET A 633 12.06 -13.25 25.59
N ASP A 634 12.53 -12.18 26.21
CA ASP A 634 11.64 -11.12 26.62
C ASP A 634 10.74 -10.86 25.43
N LEU A 635 9.45 -10.80 25.73
CA LEU A 635 8.39 -10.37 24.82
C LEU A 635 8.54 -8.89 24.48
N ASP A 636 9.77 -8.38 24.39
CA ASP A 636 10.12 -7.13 23.79
C ASP A 636 9.95 -7.32 22.28
N ILE A 637 8.67 -7.22 21.90
CA ILE A 637 8.21 -6.52 20.71
C ILE A 637 9.26 -5.43 20.43
N ASP A 638 9.98 -5.54 19.31
CA ASP A 638 10.69 -4.39 18.75
C ASP A 638 9.67 -3.25 18.70
N GLN A 639 9.74 -2.32 19.66
CA GLN A 639 8.82 -1.19 19.80
C GLN A 639 8.85 -0.26 18.58
N ASP A 640 9.73 -0.54 17.62
CA ASP A 640 9.89 0.19 16.36
C ASP A 640 8.94 -0.28 15.23
N ASP A 641 8.20 -1.38 15.42
CA ASP A 641 7.20 -1.89 14.46
C ASP A 641 5.73 -1.69 14.94
N GLU A 642 5.50 -1.03 16.09
CA GLU A 642 4.16 -0.77 16.65
C GLU A 642 3.66 0.69 16.54
N MET A 643 4.23 1.51 15.64
CA MET A 643 3.68 2.85 15.32
C MET A 643 3.45 3.10 13.83
#